data_AF-A0A1H9SZU6-F1
#
_entry.id   AF-A0A1H9SZU6-F1
#
_cell.length_a   1.000
_cell.length_b   1.000
_cell.length_c   1.000
_cell.angle_alpha   90.00
_cell.angle_beta   90.00
_cell.angle_gamma   90.00
#
_symmetry.space_group_name_H-M   'P 1'
#
loop_
_entity.id
_entity.type
_entity.pdbx_description
1 polymer ?
#
loop_
_entity_poly.entity_id
_entity_poly.type
_entity_poly.pdbx_seq_one_letter_code
_entity_poly.pdbx_strand_id
1 'polypeptide(L)'
;MQFDIAIDGDRAFRIGPGADAPVETLLGAEIWRVTDEGATLTDLDPLQGHVSDERLVVVRKLPPLPGAWPQYPSLPPGDAMPRTNTPILDRVQDALVALAPEGWQQVELHCRALGRCMEYEATVTLDGITRAWAPPAMAGQWLHRFRVREFRNSLGTWFTGSFTFVRDGETTRRFLIDGPPQWRIETSAETHAADELRLLPRRPEAVPDWMWHAAGKAQQRGRVHAWDPPQETTRLDLARAFDVIEDGRGVWYRPMVGGREAALLLRYLESAPVVLSSRGSAADLVTGEEEVVPLGYQTDGRWVWPASVVYHLDKHEVPPPLELVDHIRQQRYEPPVVPEIAKARAAALAMGRPFSEQQVEAALRKALEPLWPLITRLQTSPRFYSLDGHREQAWCLVRDGDWYEVYWADEGFKEKRERFADVRNAVAYLAGQLVLNQDALGFELDEELPAWQSPFQVISELDPSLDTMTGVRLTQVEDLFVHRYGDHDGNLAYESPIESDREHHLYRLKGPWKLITAVTAEGVRAYVLPKPFTEYPDHIDDFTLHPGLPEITDSLREQARRQVPDTWLWCADPEVNPNFIDGIPDATLFGAYAVGPDGELTGETYLNPHYRPGPRRRGVPEPLADLDVVLGYVAAGWAPQQRLLTAALEANLIAETDGQGNLRMGTTAGGRRFVAVWSAPGHVPAEVVAPMQTTGRELAAVLAGGVLVINPGGQLGVELPGDDLIAALNA
;
A
#
# COMPACT_ATOMS: atom_id res chain seq x y z
N MET A 1 -16.05 20.51 -13.82
CA MET A 1 -14.95 21.24 -13.14
C MET A 1 -14.09 21.86 -14.22
N GLN A 2 -14.29 23.14 -14.45
CA GLN A 2 -13.63 23.94 -15.47
C GLN A 2 -12.33 24.43 -14.83
N PHE A 3 -11.19 23.89 -15.26
CA PHE A 3 -9.88 24.32 -14.77
C PHE A 3 -9.55 25.66 -15.41
N ASP A 4 -9.86 26.75 -14.71
CA ASP A 4 -9.32 28.08 -15.01
C ASP A 4 -7.81 28.05 -14.71
N ILE A 5 -7.04 27.59 -15.69
CA ILE A 5 -5.61 27.82 -15.78
C ILE A 5 -5.44 29.30 -16.13
N ALA A 6 -5.56 30.16 -15.11
CA ALA A 6 -5.06 31.53 -15.18
C ALA A 6 -3.54 31.47 -15.11
N ILE A 7 -2.90 31.04 -16.21
CA ILE A 7 -1.52 31.45 -16.49
C ILE A 7 -1.64 32.90 -16.93
N ASP A 8 -1.72 33.79 -15.95
CA ASP A 8 -1.46 35.19 -16.13
C ASP A 8 0.03 35.29 -16.50
N GLY A 9 0.33 35.42 -17.79
CA GLY A 9 1.68 35.44 -18.36
C GLY A 9 2.59 36.52 -17.75
N ASP A 10 2.00 37.43 -16.98
CA ASP A 10 2.67 38.52 -16.27
C ASP A 10 3.11 38.15 -14.83
N ARG A 11 2.70 36.99 -14.30
CA ARG A 11 3.08 36.52 -12.95
C ARG A 11 4.31 35.63 -12.91
N ALA A 12 4.71 34.99 -14.02
CA ALA A 12 5.93 34.18 -14.06
C ALA A 12 7.23 35.02 -13.91
N PHE A 13 7.13 36.33 -14.11
CA PHE A 13 8.24 37.28 -14.05
C PHE A 13 8.08 38.35 -12.96
N ARG A 14 6.95 38.38 -12.24
CA ARG A 14 6.81 39.24 -11.06
C ARG A 14 7.39 38.54 -9.84
N ILE A 15 8.45 39.15 -9.32
CA ILE A 15 9.03 38.89 -8.01
C ILE A 15 7.90 39.00 -6.97
N GLY A 16 7.33 37.86 -6.59
CA GLY A 16 6.53 37.77 -5.38
C GLY A 16 7.44 37.90 -4.15
N PRO A 17 7.00 38.56 -3.08
CA PRO A 17 7.74 38.63 -1.83
C PRO A 17 7.84 37.20 -1.27
N GLY A 18 9.03 36.59 -1.34
CA GLY A 18 9.20 35.20 -0.92
C GLY A 18 10.43 34.46 -1.47
N ALA A 19 11.42 35.14 -2.05
CA ALA A 19 12.76 34.57 -2.10
C ALA A 19 13.71 35.52 -1.38
N ASP A 20 13.90 35.21 -0.10
CA ASP A 20 14.58 36.05 0.87
C ASP A 20 16.11 36.06 0.74
N ALA A 21 16.72 35.36 -0.23
CA ALA A 21 18.19 35.26 -0.30
C ALA A 21 18.97 36.61 -0.37
N PRO A 22 18.59 37.62 -1.19
CA PRO A 22 19.30 38.90 -1.17
C PRO A 22 19.00 39.73 0.09
N VAL A 23 17.90 39.46 0.80
CA VAL A 23 17.49 40.19 2.01
C VAL A 23 18.09 39.56 3.27
N GLU A 24 18.12 38.22 3.37
CA GLU A 24 18.71 37.47 4.48
C GLU A 24 20.21 37.77 4.66
N THR A 25 20.96 37.91 3.56
CA THR A 25 22.40 38.25 3.63
C THR A 25 22.66 39.66 4.13
N LEU A 26 21.71 40.59 3.94
CA LEU A 26 21.74 41.93 4.50
C LEU A 26 21.33 41.93 5.98
N LEU A 27 20.30 41.16 6.33
CA LEU A 27 19.83 41.00 7.71
C LEU A 27 20.84 40.28 8.62
N GLY A 28 21.69 39.41 8.06
CA GLY A 28 22.76 38.72 8.77
C GLY A 28 24.08 39.50 8.88
N ALA A 29 24.11 40.78 8.48
CA ALA A 29 25.31 41.60 8.64
C ALA A 29 25.50 42.02 10.11
N GLU A 30 26.76 42.12 10.54
CA GLU A 30 27.13 42.42 11.92
C GLU A 30 27.97 43.70 11.96
N ILE A 31 27.74 44.56 12.96
CA ILE A 31 28.61 45.70 13.24
C ILE A 31 29.46 45.40 14.47
N TRP A 32 30.77 45.47 14.31
CA TRP A 32 31.76 45.25 15.36
C TRP A 32 32.46 46.55 15.72
N ARG A 33 32.63 46.80 17.02
CA ARG A 33 33.47 47.86 17.55
C ARG A 33 34.88 47.31 17.77
N VAL A 34 35.90 48.01 17.27
CA VAL A 34 37.30 47.59 17.37
C VAL A 34 38.10 48.64 18.13
N THR A 35 38.71 48.22 19.24
CA THR A 35 39.60 49.03 20.08
C THR A 35 40.96 48.34 20.22
N ASP A 36 41.90 48.96 20.93
CA ASP A 36 43.19 48.36 21.24
C ASP A 36 43.07 47.12 22.16
N GLU A 37 41.96 46.98 22.88
CA GLU A 37 41.67 45.85 23.79
C GLU A 37 41.04 44.65 23.07
N GLY A 38 40.52 44.84 21.85
CA GLY A 38 39.91 43.78 21.04
C GLY A 38 38.70 44.23 20.24
N ALA A 39 37.96 43.26 19.69
CA ALA A 39 36.74 43.51 18.92
C ALA A 39 35.50 42.98 19.66
N THR A 40 34.44 43.78 19.73
CA THR A 40 33.17 43.42 20.36
C THR A 40 32.00 43.63 19.41
N LEU A 41 31.07 42.67 19.35
CA LEU A 41 29.85 42.76 18.56
C LEU A 41 28.92 43.82 19.17
N THR A 42 28.33 44.66 18.33
CA THR A 42 27.38 45.70 18.75
C THR A 42 25.93 45.28 18.47
N ASP A 43 24.97 46.02 19.04
CA ASP A 43 23.53 45.91 18.79
C ASP A 43 23.02 46.89 17.72
N LEU A 44 23.93 47.57 17.02
CA LEU A 44 23.60 48.56 16.00
C LEU A 44 22.98 47.88 14.77
N ASP A 45 21.90 48.48 14.24
CA ASP A 45 21.23 47.99 13.03
C ASP A 45 22.15 48.15 11.80
N PRO A 46 22.57 47.06 11.15
CA PRO A 46 23.46 47.10 9.99
C PRO A 46 22.83 47.74 8.75
N LEU A 47 21.52 47.93 8.70
CA LEU A 47 20.83 48.58 7.59
C LEU A 47 20.91 50.11 7.65
N GLN A 48 21.40 50.68 8.75
CA GLN A 48 21.51 52.12 8.97
C GLN A 48 22.97 52.60 8.94
N GLY A 49 23.18 53.92 8.88
CA GLY A 49 24.49 54.54 9.01
C GLY A 49 24.77 55.01 10.44
N HIS A 50 25.88 54.57 11.06
CA HIS A 50 26.20 54.90 12.46
C HIS A 50 27.56 55.58 12.59
N VAL A 51 27.59 56.79 13.15
CA VAL A 51 28.83 57.52 13.43
C VAL A 51 29.33 57.16 14.83
N SER A 52 30.64 56.98 14.98
CA SER A 52 31.28 56.70 16.26
C SER A 52 32.64 57.38 16.36
N ASP A 53 33.09 57.59 17.60
CA ASP A 53 34.46 58.03 17.89
C ASP A 53 35.44 56.83 17.87
N GLU A 54 34.92 55.60 17.99
CA GLU A 54 35.67 54.36 17.92
C GLU A 54 35.50 53.69 16.56
N ARG A 55 36.48 52.88 16.15
CA ARG A 55 36.43 52.19 14.86
C ARG A 55 35.27 51.19 14.84
N LEU A 56 34.46 51.28 13.79
CA LEU A 56 33.40 50.31 13.49
C LEU A 56 33.77 49.53 12.22
N VAL A 57 33.58 48.21 12.27
CA VAL A 57 33.77 47.29 11.14
C VAL A 57 32.47 46.56 10.88
N VAL A 58 31.97 46.65 9.66
CA VAL A 58 30.80 45.90 9.23
C VAL A 58 31.26 44.58 8.60
N VAL A 59 30.74 43.47 9.09
CA VAL A 59 31.05 42.12 8.61
C VAL A 59 29.81 41.53 7.96
N ARG A 60 29.93 41.10 6.71
CA ARG A 60 28.89 40.35 6.00
C ARG A 60 29.43 38.97 5.61
N LYS A 61 28.67 37.92 5.92
CA LYS A 61 28.99 36.54 5.53
C LYS A 61 27.82 35.95 4.75
N LEU A 62 28.09 35.41 3.56
CA LEU A 62 27.12 34.60 2.83
C LEU A 62 27.00 33.21 3.49
N PRO A 63 25.86 32.51 3.33
CA PRO A 63 25.69 31.16 3.84
C PRO A 63 26.83 30.21 3.43
N PRO A 64 27.12 29.17 4.25
CA PRO A 64 28.07 28.14 3.88
C PRO A 64 27.64 27.43 2.58
N LEU A 65 28.61 27.11 1.71
CA LEU A 65 28.33 26.35 0.50
C LEU A 65 28.09 24.88 0.88
N PRO A 66 27.04 24.25 0.34
CA PRO A 66 26.76 22.84 0.60
C PRO A 66 27.83 21.93 -0.03
N GLY A 67 28.14 20.80 0.61
CA GLY A 67 29.10 19.81 0.10
C GLY A 67 30.56 20.11 0.49
N ALA A 68 31.31 19.04 0.80
CA ALA A 68 32.62 19.11 1.45
C ALA A 68 33.82 19.30 0.49
N TRP A 69 33.60 19.31 -0.83
CA TRP A 69 34.69 19.10 -1.79
C TRP A 69 34.86 20.26 -2.77
N PRO A 70 36.05 20.90 -2.83
CA PRO A 70 36.30 21.87 -3.89
C PRO A 70 36.48 21.17 -5.25
N GLN A 71 35.66 21.55 -6.24
CA GLN A 71 35.81 21.19 -7.65
C GLN A 71 36.26 22.44 -8.41
N TYR A 72 37.45 22.38 -9.02
CA TYR A 72 38.00 23.50 -9.78
C TYR A 72 37.87 23.22 -11.28
N PRO A 73 37.01 23.95 -12.02
CA PRO A 73 36.84 23.72 -13.45
C PRO A 73 38.13 24.06 -14.21
N SER A 74 38.39 23.32 -15.30
CA SER A 74 39.44 23.67 -16.25
C SER A 74 38.96 24.81 -17.13
N LEU A 75 39.63 25.97 -17.06
CA LEU A 75 39.19 27.18 -17.75
C LEU A 75 39.99 27.41 -19.04
N PRO A 76 39.33 27.68 -20.18
CA PRO A 76 40.01 27.93 -21.45
C PRO A 76 40.82 29.24 -21.43
N PRO A 77 41.77 29.43 -22.37
CA PRO A 77 42.42 30.70 -22.64
C PRO A 77 41.42 31.79 -23.09
N GLY A 78 41.49 32.99 -22.51
CA GLY A 78 40.59 34.12 -22.74
C GLY A 78 39.81 34.58 -21.50
N ASP A 79 39.71 35.90 -21.32
CA ASP A 79 38.71 36.53 -20.44
C ASP A 79 37.47 36.81 -21.28
N ALA A 80 36.36 36.13 -21.01
CA ALA A 80 35.06 36.60 -21.50
C ALA A 80 34.71 37.87 -20.69
N MET A 81 35.09 39.03 -21.23
CA MET A 81 34.91 40.34 -20.61
C MET A 81 33.42 40.68 -20.44
N PRO A 82 32.99 41.18 -19.27
CA PRO A 82 31.71 41.88 -19.18
C PRO A 82 31.81 43.33 -19.67
N ARG A 83 30.72 43.81 -20.28
CA ARG A 83 30.44 45.22 -20.63
C ARG A 83 30.46 46.11 -19.35
N THR A 84 30.85 47.38 -19.52
CA THR A 84 31.17 48.43 -18.51
C THR A 84 30.55 48.32 -17.11
N ASN A 85 31.37 48.49 -16.06
CA ASN A 85 30.99 48.40 -14.64
C ASN A 85 30.59 49.73 -13.97
N THR A 86 30.61 50.86 -14.69
CA THR A 86 30.28 52.20 -14.17
C THR A 86 28.96 52.25 -13.39
N PRO A 87 27.85 51.65 -13.86
CA PRO A 87 26.57 51.72 -13.15
C PRO A 87 26.55 51.08 -11.75
N ILE A 88 27.49 50.17 -11.43
CA ILE A 88 27.51 49.49 -10.11
C ILE A 88 28.11 50.40 -9.04
N LEU A 89 29.13 51.18 -9.38
CA LEU A 89 29.76 52.09 -8.43
C LEU A 89 28.85 53.27 -8.09
N ASP A 90 28.05 53.73 -9.05
CA ASP A 90 27.01 54.74 -8.80
C ASP A 90 26.03 54.22 -7.74
N ARG A 91 25.63 52.94 -7.79
CA ARG A 91 24.78 52.31 -6.76
C ARG A 91 25.45 52.18 -5.40
N VAL A 92 26.78 51.97 -5.34
CA VAL A 92 27.54 52.02 -4.08
C VAL A 92 27.47 53.43 -3.49
N GLN A 93 27.72 54.44 -4.32
CA GLN A 93 27.68 55.85 -3.93
C GLN A 93 26.27 56.24 -3.46
N ASP A 94 25.22 55.88 -4.21
CA ASP A 94 23.82 56.13 -3.82
C ASP A 94 23.50 55.51 -2.46
N ALA A 95 23.91 54.26 -2.21
CA ALA A 95 23.69 53.58 -0.94
C ALA A 95 24.44 54.26 0.23
N LEU A 96 25.63 54.80 -0.02
CA LEU A 96 26.39 55.57 0.98
C LEU A 96 25.73 56.92 1.23
N VAL A 97 25.42 57.68 0.18
CA VAL A 97 24.85 59.03 0.26
C VAL A 97 23.49 59.04 0.94
N ALA A 98 22.65 58.02 0.69
CA ALA A 98 21.31 57.92 1.26
C ALA A 98 21.31 57.91 2.80
N LEU A 99 22.38 57.42 3.43
CA LEU A 99 22.51 57.27 4.88
C LEU A 99 23.78 57.94 5.44
N ALA A 100 24.42 58.78 4.63
CA ALA A 100 25.54 59.58 5.07
C ALA A 100 25.04 60.63 6.09
N PRO A 101 25.81 60.93 7.14
CA PRO A 101 25.43 61.95 8.11
C PRO A 101 25.27 63.33 7.43
N GLU A 102 24.39 64.15 7.98
CA GLU A 102 24.18 65.51 7.48
C GLU A 102 25.51 66.30 7.49
N GLY A 103 25.79 67.04 6.42
CA GLY A 103 27.02 67.84 6.30
C GLY A 103 28.28 67.06 5.87
N TRP A 104 28.18 65.79 5.48
CA TRP A 104 29.33 65.03 4.99
C TRP A 104 30.03 65.69 3.79
N GLN A 105 31.36 65.58 3.76
CA GLN A 105 32.23 66.11 2.71
C GLN A 105 32.97 65.01 1.97
N GLN A 106 33.48 64.02 2.71
CA GLN A 106 34.26 62.92 2.17
C GLN A 106 34.01 61.64 2.97
N VAL A 107 33.96 60.51 2.28
CA VAL A 107 33.94 59.16 2.88
C VAL A 107 35.16 58.39 2.38
N GLU A 108 35.96 57.85 3.30
CA GLU A 108 37.01 56.88 2.98
C GLU A 108 36.55 55.51 3.43
N LEU A 109 36.46 54.56 2.49
CA LEU A 109 35.98 53.20 2.73
C LEU A 109 37.07 52.19 2.39
N HIS A 110 37.34 51.28 3.32
CA HIS A 110 38.27 50.18 3.14
C HIS A 110 37.53 48.86 3.26
N CYS A 111 37.50 48.10 2.16
CA CYS A 111 36.83 46.81 2.06
C CYS A 111 37.85 45.68 1.90
N ARG A 112 37.69 44.60 2.67
CA ARG A 112 38.43 43.34 2.61
C ARG A 112 37.44 42.23 2.31
N ALA A 113 37.71 41.42 1.29
CA ALA A 113 36.77 40.42 0.84
C ALA A 113 37.45 39.18 0.29
N LEU A 114 36.91 38.02 0.67
CA LEU A 114 37.35 36.72 0.19
C LEU A 114 36.20 35.72 0.25
N GLY A 115 35.89 35.09 -0.87
CA GLY A 115 34.83 34.10 -0.99
C GLY A 115 33.51 34.65 -0.47
N ARG A 116 33.03 34.05 0.62
CA ARG A 116 31.75 34.40 1.26
C ARG A 116 31.85 35.50 2.32
N CYS A 117 33.05 35.96 2.68
CA CYS A 117 33.23 36.95 3.74
C CYS A 117 33.65 38.31 3.18
N MET A 118 33.04 39.36 3.71
CA MET A 118 33.37 40.74 3.41
C MET A 118 33.37 41.57 4.70
N GLU A 119 34.46 42.28 4.95
CA GLU A 119 34.59 43.26 6.03
C GLU A 119 34.83 44.63 5.42
N TYR A 120 34.17 45.65 5.93
CA TYR A 120 34.48 47.02 5.55
C TYR A 120 34.35 47.97 6.70
N GLU A 121 35.23 48.96 6.70
CA GLU A 121 35.23 50.08 7.64
C GLU A 121 35.22 51.36 6.82
N ALA A 122 34.59 52.40 7.35
CA ALA A 122 34.65 53.72 6.75
C ALA A 122 34.93 54.80 7.77
N THR A 123 35.48 55.90 7.28
CA THR A 123 35.48 57.18 7.98
C THR A 123 34.68 58.19 7.17
N VAL A 124 34.05 59.12 7.87
CA VAL A 124 33.32 60.24 7.26
C VAL A 124 33.87 61.56 7.80
N THR A 125 34.13 62.50 6.90
CA THR A 125 34.55 63.86 7.25
C THR A 125 33.32 64.76 7.28
N LEU A 126 33.06 65.33 8.45
CA LEU A 126 31.95 66.23 8.77
C LEU A 126 32.54 67.54 9.28
N ASP A 127 32.26 68.65 8.59
CA ASP A 127 32.78 69.98 8.96
C ASP A 127 34.31 70.01 9.23
N GLY A 128 35.08 69.25 8.45
CA GLY A 128 36.54 69.12 8.60
C GLY A 128 37.02 68.15 9.70
N ILE A 129 36.10 67.49 10.43
CA ILE A 129 36.43 66.48 11.44
C ILE A 129 36.13 65.09 10.89
N THR A 130 37.13 64.22 10.87
CA THR A 130 36.98 62.81 10.44
C THR A 130 36.58 61.94 11.63
N ARG A 131 35.48 61.18 11.48
CA ARG A 131 35.00 60.20 12.46
C ARG A 131 34.84 58.82 11.86
N ALA A 132 34.82 57.79 12.69
CA ALA A 132 34.47 56.45 12.23
C ALA A 132 32.99 56.41 11.87
N TRP A 133 32.68 55.66 10.82
CA TRP A 133 31.32 55.49 10.34
C TRP A 133 31.12 54.03 9.91
N ALA A 134 30.08 53.40 10.44
CA ALA A 134 29.58 52.14 9.90
C ALA A 134 28.59 52.46 8.77
N PRO A 135 28.97 52.29 7.50
CA PRO A 135 28.06 52.49 6.38
C PRO A 135 27.05 51.34 6.32
N PRO A 136 25.86 51.57 5.73
CA PRO A 136 24.82 50.56 5.66
C PRO A 136 25.25 49.30 4.90
N ALA A 137 24.70 48.15 5.30
CA ALA A 137 24.95 46.82 4.71
C ALA A 137 24.78 46.80 3.17
N MET A 138 23.87 47.64 2.67
CA MET A 138 23.60 47.80 1.25
C MET A 138 24.84 48.24 0.44
N ALA A 139 25.69 49.11 1.00
CA ALA A 139 26.94 49.52 0.34
C ALA A 139 27.87 48.31 0.14
N GLY A 140 27.99 47.46 1.16
CA GLY A 140 28.72 46.21 1.06
C GLY A 140 28.14 45.26 0.01
N GLN A 141 26.82 45.20 -0.16
CA GLN A 141 26.17 44.34 -1.14
C GLN A 141 26.54 44.75 -2.57
N TRP A 142 26.52 46.05 -2.86
CA TRP A 142 26.96 46.59 -4.15
C TRP A 142 28.47 46.42 -4.37
N LEU A 143 29.30 46.56 -3.33
CA LEU A 143 30.73 46.27 -3.41
C LEU A 143 31.04 44.81 -3.75
N HIS A 144 30.23 43.86 -3.25
CA HIS A 144 30.38 42.44 -3.63
C HIS A 144 29.99 42.19 -5.08
N ARG A 145 28.89 42.77 -5.56
CA ARG A 145 28.51 42.72 -6.99
C ARG A 145 29.62 43.31 -7.86
N PHE A 146 30.19 44.44 -7.45
CA PHE A 146 31.33 45.05 -8.13
C PHE A 146 32.54 44.09 -8.16
N ARG A 147 32.89 43.47 -7.02
CA ARG A 147 33.98 42.49 -6.92
C ARG A 147 33.80 41.30 -7.88
N VAL A 148 32.60 40.74 -7.92
CA VAL A 148 32.25 39.61 -8.81
C VAL A 148 32.31 40.02 -10.28
N ARG A 149 31.96 41.28 -10.61
CA ARG A 149 32.04 41.81 -11.97
C ARG A 149 33.45 42.20 -12.43
N GLU A 150 34.34 42.52 -11.49
CA GLU A 150 35.78 42.75 -11.77
C GLU A 150 36.55 41.43 -11.96
N PHE A 151 35.95 40.30 -11.64
CA PHE A 151 36.60 38.99 -11.74
C PHE A 151 36.99 38.63 -13.17
N ARG A 152 38.24 38.18 -13.33
CA ARG A 152 38.81 37.63 -14.56
C ARG A 152 39.48 36.30 -14.26
N ASN A 153 39.29 35.28 -15.10
CA ASN A 153 39.87 33.97 -14.81
C ASN A 153 41.42 33.96 -14.89
N SER A 154 42.01 34.92 -15.61
CA SER A 154 43.46 35.05 -15.77
C SER A 154 44.15 35.92 -14.72
N LEU A 155 43.38 36.60 -13.85
CA LEU A 155 43.92 37.51 -12.82
C LEU A 155 43.29 37.31 -11.44
N GLY A 156 42.05 36.83 -11.38
CA GLY A 156 41.22 36.84 -10.19
C GLY A 156 40.43 38.14 -10.05
N THR A 157 40.14 38.50 -8.81
CA THR A 157 39.55 39.79 -8.41
C THR A 157 40.29 40.30 -7.17
N TRP A 158 40.00 41.52 -6.74
CA TRP A 158 40.67 42.16 -5.61
C TRP A 158 40.29 41.54 -4.26
N PHE A 159 41.23 41.59 -3.31
CA PHE A 159 41.05 41.17 -1.92
C PHE A 159 40.88 42.35 -0.97
N THR A 160 41.52 43.48 -1.30
CA THR A 160 41.32 44.75 -0.59
C THR A 160 40.99 45.84 -1.59
N GLY A 161 39.90 46.58 -1.36
CA GLY A 161 39.53 47.77 -2.12
C GLY A 161 39.45 48.99 -1.20
N SER A 162 40.17 50.06 -1.57
CA SER A 162 40.08 51.36 -0.92
C SER A 162 39.39 52.34 -1.84
N PHE A 163 38.38 53.04 -1.32
CA PHE A 163 37.54 53.97 -2.05
C PHE A 163 37.48 55.30 -1.31
N THR A 164 37.58 56.40 -2.05
CA THR A 164 37.36 57.75 -1.53
C THR A 164 36.24 58.39 -2.32
N PHE A 165 35.12 58.64 -1.66
CA PHE A 165 33.97 59.33 -2.23
C PHE A 165 33.97 60.77 -1.73
N VAL A 166 33.95 61.73 -2.66
CA VAL A 166 33.90 63.15 -2.35
C VAL A 166 32.55 63.68 -2.79
N ARG A 167 31.92 64.50 -1.93
CA ARG A 167 30.64 65.13 -2.26
C ARG A 167 30.80 66.00 -3.50
N ASP A 168 29.98 65.73 -4.53
CA ASP A 168 30.01 66.41 -5.83
C ASP A 168 31.38 66.38 -6.53
N GLY A 169 32.22 65.39 -6.21
CA GLY A 169 33.58 65.21 -6.74
C GLY A 169 33.83 63.85 -7.38
N GLU A 170 35.03 63.64 -7.88
CA GLU A 170 35.44 62.34 -8.46
C GLU A 170 35.74 61.30 -7.37
N THR A 171 35.23 60.09 -7.57
CA THR A 171 35.55 58.94 -6.72
C THR A 171 36.88 58.32 -7.12
N THR A 172 37.80 58.18 -6.16
CA THR A 172 39.08 57.49 -6.37
C THR A 172 39.07 56.07 -5.80
N ARG A 173 39.83 55.16 -6.42
CA ARG A 173 39.84 53.74 -6.05
C ARG A 173 41.23 53.11 -6.19
N ARG A 174 41.57 52.22 -5.26
CA ARG A 174 42.80 51.42 -5.30
C ARG A 174 42.49 49.99 -4.90
N PHE A 175 43.01 49.03 -5.67
CA PHE A 175 42.78 47.60 -5.44
C PHE A 175 44.09 46.88 -5.15
N LEU A 176 44.07 45.97 -4.20
CA LEU A 176 45.12 44.99 -3.95
C LEU A 176 44.60 43.61 -4.36
N ILE A 177 45.26 43.02 -5.35
CA ILE A 177 44.94 41.70 -5.92
C ILE A 177 45.90 40.61 -5.43
N ASP A 178 46.98 40.98 -4.73
CA ASP A 178 48.01 40.08 -4.24
C ASP A 178 48.05 40.01 -2.71
N GLY A 179 48.41 38.85 -2.18
CA GLY A 179 48.49 38.58 -0.74
C GLY A 179 47.13 38.40 -0.05
N PRO A 180 47.11 37.78 1.14
CA PRO A 180 45.88 37.59 1.90
C PRO A 180 45.37 38.93 2.47
N PRO A 181 44.04 39.14 2.55
CA PRO A 181 43.47 40.32 3.20
C PRO A 181 43.85 40.37 4.68
N GLN A 182 44.16 41.56 5.18
CA GLN A 182 44.44 41.80 6.60
C GLN A 182 43.13 42.00 7.36
N TRP A 183 42.48 40.91 7.76
CA TRP A 183 41.21 40.93 8.48
C TRP A 183 41.29 41.68 9.82
N ARG A 184 40.18 42.30 10.21
CA ARG A 184 40.00 42.93 11.51
C ARG A 184 39.24 42.04 12.49
N ILE A 185 38.24 41.31 12.00
CA ILE A 185 37.33 40.51 12.82
C ILE A 185 37.47 39.01 12.49
N GLU A 186 37.50 38.68 11.19
CA GLU A 186 37.51 37.33 10.66
C GLU A 186 38.87 36.65 10.90
N THR A 187 38.79 35.39 11.28
CA THR A 187 39.95 34.54 11.61
C THR A 187 40.07 33.34 10.67
N SER A 188 39.00 32.99 9.95
CA SER A 188 38.90 31.80 9.09
C SER A 188 39.36 32.03 7.65
N ALA A 189 40.55 32.63 7.46
CA ALA A 189 41.06 32.97 6.13
C ALA A 189 41.22 31.76 5.18
N GLU A 190 41.56 30.58 5.71
CA GLU A 190 41.77 29.37 4.90
C GLU A 190 40.47 28.89 4.21
N THR A 191 39.36 28.83 4.94
CA THR A 191 38.07 28.38 4.42
C THR A 191 37.57 29.31 3.32
N HIS A 192 37.61 30.63 3.60
CA HIS A 192 37.20 31.65 2.64
C HIS A 192 38.04 31.63 1.35
N ALA A 193 39.34 31.32 1.46
CA ALA A 193 40.22 31.18 0.30
C ALA A 193 39.86 29.97 -0.58
N ALA A 194 39.47 28.85 0.02
CA ALA A 194 39.03 27.67 -0.72
C ALA A 194 37.66 27.91 -1.39
N ASP A 195 36.73 28.56 -0.69
CA ASP A 195 35.42 28.96 -1.24
C ASP A 195 35.56 29.97 -2.38
N GLU A 196 36.51 30.90 -2.27
CA GLU A 196 36.83 31.86 -3.33
C GLU A 196 37.21 31.15 -4.63
N LEU A 197 38.10 30.16 -4.60
CA LEU A 197 38.46 29.41 -5.82
C LEU A 197 37.31 28.52 -6.34
N ARG A 198 36.37 28.13 -5.46
CA ARG A 198 35.19 27.33 -5.83
C ARG A 198 34.17 28.19 -6.58
N LEU A 199 33.92 29.39 -6.10
CA LEU A 199 32.96 30.35 -6.66
C LEU A 199 33.52 31.14 -7.84
N LEU A 200 34.78 31.57 -7.74
CA LEU A 200 35.50 32.40 -8.70
C LEU A 200 36.77 31.66 -9.17
N PRO A 201 36.60 30.58 -9.96
CA PRO A 201 37.71 29.70 -10.32
C PRO A 201 38.71 30.38 -11.24
N ARG A 202 40.00 30.23 -10.96
CA ARG A 202 41.09 30.88 -11.70
C ARG A 202 41.89 29.85 -12.48
N ARG A 203 42.61 30.30 -13.50
CA ARG A 203 43.65 29.46 -14.09
C ARG A 203 44.74 29.16 -13.06
N PRO A 204 45.39 27.98 -13.14
CA PRO A 204 46.45 27.61 -12.19
C PRO A 204 47.52 28.70 -12.05
N GLU A 205 47.91 29.36 -13.13
CA GLU A 205 48.94 30.41 -13.12
C GLU A 205 48.49 31.70 -12.42
N ALA A 206 47.18 31.91 -12.29
CA ALA A 206 46.55 33.06 -11.63
C ALA A 206 46.08 32.75 -10.20
N VAL A 207 46.37 31.55 -9.67
CA VAL A 207 46.10 31.21 -8.27
C VAL A 207 47.32 31.60 -7.43
N PRO A 208 47.19 32.54 -6.47
CA PRO A 208 48.27 32.85 -5.55
C PRO A 208 48.64 31.64 -4.67
N ASP A 209 49.93 31.47 -4.36
CA ASP A 209 50.45 30.34 -3.57
C ASP A 209 49.69 30.12 -2.26
N TRP A 210 49.41 31.19 -1.52
CA TRP A 210 48.70 31.13 -0.24
C TRP A 210 47.28 30.53 -0.38
N MET A 211 46.61 30.80 -1.50
CA MET A 211 45.28 30.29 -1.79
C MET A 211 45.34 28.85 -2.30
N TRP A 212 46.35 28.50 -3.08
CA TRP A 212 46.64 27.12 -3.46
C TRP A 212 46.88 26.23 -2.24
N HIS A 213 47.68 26.71 -1.27
CA HIS A 213 47.90 26.01 0.00
C HIS A 213 46.62 25.88 0.83
N ALA A 214 45.79 26.92 0.89
CA ALA A 214 44.50 26.87 1.59
C ALA A 214 43.54 25.86 0.95
N ALA A 215 43.44 25.84 -0.38
CA ALA A 215 42.68 24.86 -1.14
C ALA A 215 43.15 23.42 -0.90
N GLY A 216 44.47 23.19 -0.91
CA GLY A 216 45.05 21.89 -0.60
C GLY A 216 44.71 21.41 0.82
N LYS A 217 44.78 22.29 1.82
CA LYS A 217 44.35 21.99 3.20
C LYS A 217 42.86 21.69 3.30
N ALA A 218 42.02 22.49 2.64
CA ALA A 218 40.57 22.25 2.60
C ALA A 218 40.24 20.91 1.94
N GLN A 219 40.91 20.58 0.83
CA GLN A 219 40.77 19.28 0.16
C GLN A 219 41.21 18.11 1.06
N GLN A 220 42.31 18.26 1.80
CA GLN A 220 42.76 17.25 2.77
C GLN A 220 41.75 17.05 3.92
N ARG A 221 41.21 18.14 4.50
CA ARG A 221 40.15 18.07 5.52
C ARG A 221 38.89 17.39 4.96
N GLY A 222 38.49 17.74 3.74
CA GLY A 222 37.36 17.10 3.05
C GLY A 222 37.52 15.58 2.86
N ARG A 223 38.75 15.10 2.59
CA ARG A 223 39.04 13.65 2.52
C ARG A 223 38.81 12.90 3.83
N VAL A 224 38.91 13.56 4.97
CA VAL A 224 38.64 12.95 6.28
C VAL A 224 37.13 12.86 6.54
N HIS A 225 36.35 13.84 6.08
CA HIS A 225 34.87 13.84 6.14
C HIS A 225 34.21 13.04 5.01
N ALA A 226 34.98 12.47 4.08
CA ALA A 226 34.52 11.65 2.97
C ALA A 226 33.73 10.39 3.39
N TRP A 227 33.89 9.98 4.65
CA TRP A 227 33.26 8.79 5.20
C TRP A 227 31.82 9.03 5.68
N ASP A 228 31.39 10.29 5.79
CA ASP A 228 30.02 10.62 6.15
C ASP A 228 29.15 10.50 4.89
N PRO A 229 28.10 9.65 4.89
CA PRO A 229 27.22 9.53 3.75
C PRO A 229 26.54 10.89 3.47
N PRO A 230 26.38 11.29 2.19
CA PRO A 230 25.70 12.52 1.86
C PRO A 230 24.28 12.50 2.44
N GLN A 231 23.95 13.48 3.28
CA GLN A 231 22.60 13.65 3.80
C GLN A 231 21.67 13.99 2.62
N GLU A 232 20.72 13.12 2.31
CA GLU A 232 19.67 13.43 1.36
C GLU A 232 18.80 14.57 1.91
N THR A 233 18.77 15.70 1.20
CA THR A 233 17.98 16.87 1.60
C THR A 233 16.74 16.95 0.73
N THR A 234 15.57 17.07 1.33
CA THR A 234 14.30 17.30 0.61
C THR A 234 14.10 18.77 0.22
N ARG A 235 15.03 19.65 0.60
CA ARG A 235 15.02 21.08 0.29
C ARG A 235 15.20 21.28 -1.23
N LEU A 236 14.37 22.14 -1.82
CA LEU A 236 14.50 22.57 -3.20
C LEU A 236 14.91 24.05 -3.26
N ASP A 237 15.87 24.38 -4.12
CA ASP A 237 16.22 25.77 -4.44
C ASP A 237 15.74 26.13 -5.85
N LEU A 238 15.18 27.33 -6.01
CA LEU A 238 14.68 27.84 -7.28
C LEU A 238 15.72 28.75 -7.94
N ALA A 239 16.18 28.38 -9.13
CA ALA A 239 17.08 29.20 -9.92
C ALA A 239 16.34 30.28 -10.71
N ARG A 240 17.05 31.38 -10.98
CA ARG A 240 16.55 32.53 -11.75
C ARG A 240 17.52 32.88 -12.86
N ALA A 241 17.00 33.18 -14.05
CA ALA A 241 17.82 33.63 -15.17
C ALA A 241 18.56 34.94 -14.82
N PHE A 242 17.89 35.89 -14.18
CA PHE A 242 18.42 37.21 -13.81
C PHE A 242 18.38 37.43 -12.30
N ASP A 243 19.26 38.30 -11.81
CA ASP A 243 19.31 38.66 -10.38
C ASP A 243 18.24 39.68 -10.04
N VAL A 244 18.00 40.62 -10.95
CA VAL A 244 17.00 41.70 -10.83
C VAL A 244 16.39 41.96 -12.21
N ILE A 245 15.15 42.44 -12.23
CA ILE A 245 14.53 43.02 -13.43
C ILE A 245 14.44 44.54 -13.20
N GLU A 246 15.10 45.33 -14.03
CA GLU A 246 15.13 46.80 -13.96
C GLU A 246 14.58 47.36 -15.28
N ASP A 247 13.54 48.20 -15.21
CA ASP A 247 12.87 48.79 -16.38
C ASP A 247 12.50 47.77 -17.47
N GLY A 248 12.00 46.60 -17.05
CA GLY A 248 11.62 45.51 -17.96
C GLY A 248 12.78 44.73 -18.56
N ARG A 249 14.03 45.01 -18.16
CA ARG A 249 15.23 44.29 -18.61
C ARG A 249 15.83 43.43 -17.51
N GLY A 250 16.32 42.26 -17.90
CA GLY A 250 17.02 41.34 -17.01
C GLY A 250 18.45 41.80 -16.73
N VAL A 251 18.80 41.94 -15.44
CA VAL A 251 20.14 42.33 -15.00
C VAL A 251 20.76 41.22 -14.15
N TRP A 252 22.06 40.95 -14.37
CA TRP A 252 22.83 39.98 -13.59
C TRP A 252 24.19 40.55 -13.18
N TYR A 253 24.64 40.14 -12.00
CA TYR A 253 25.88 40.59 -11.35
C TYR A 253 26.85 39.42 -11.10
N ARG A 254 26.71 38.36 -11.90
CA ARG A 254 27.46 37.10 -11.82
C ARG A 254 28.65 37.09 -12.79
N PRO A 255 29.72 36.32 -12.50
CA PRO A 255 30.85 36.21 -13.41
C PRO A 255 30.44 35.40 -14.65
N MET A 256 31.10 35.68 -15.77
CA MET A 256 30.88 34.93 -17.00
C MET A 256 31.43 33.51 -16.86
N VAL A 257 30.72 32.55 -17.44
CA VAL A 257 31.17 31.17 -17.55
C VAL A 257 31.91 31.00 -18.88
N GLY A 258 33.05 30.29 -18.88
CA GLY A 258 33.79 30.07 -20.12
C GLY A 258 33.02 29.17 -21.10
N GLY A 259 33.17 29.37 -22.42
CA GLY A 259 32.33 28.70 -23.43
C GLY A 259 32.29 27.15 -23.34
N ARG A 260 33.41 26.49 -22.98
CA ARG A 260 33.42 25.03 -22.76
C ARG A 260 32.55 24.63 -21.56
N GLU A 261 32.60 25.39 -20.48
CA GLU A 261 31.79 25.11 -19.29
C GLU A 261 30.32 25.47 -19.55
N ALA A 262 30.03 26.54 -20.30
CA ALA A 262 28.66 26.88 -20.72
C ALA A 262 28.00 25.72 -21.48
N ALA A 263 28.71 25.07 -22.40
CA ALA A 263 28.21 23.90 -23.11
C ALA A 263 27.92 22.69 -22.18
N LEU A 264 28.73 22.48 -21.14
CA LEU A 264 28.49 21.42 -20.14
C LEU A 264 27.29 21.76 -19.25
N LEU A 265 27.14 23.02 -18.86
CA LEU A 265 25.98 23.51 -18.11
C LEU A 265 24.70 23.36 -18.93
N LEU A 266 24.69 23.77 -20.19
CA LEU A 266 23.53 23.61 -21.09
C LEU A 266 23.11 22.14 -21.18
N ARG A 267 24.06 21.23 -21.46
CA ARG A 267 23.78 19.79 -21.52
C ARG A 267 23.17 19.27 -20.21
N TYR A 268 23.71 19.67 -19.06
CA TYR A 268 23.17 19.29 -17.76
C TYR A 268 21.72 19.80 -17.58
N LEU A 269 21.51 21.09 -17.82
CA LEU A 269 20.22 21.74 -17.59
C LEU A 269 19.15 21.19 -18.54
N GLU A 270 19.48 20.94 -19.81
CA GLU A 270 18.58 20.41 -20.83
C GLU A 270 18.21 18.95 -20.63
N SER A 271 19.16 18.11 -20.19
CA SER A 271 18.93 16.67 -20.01
C SER A 271 18.18 16.32 -18.72
N ALA A 272 18.03 17.29 -17.81
CA ALA A 272 17.28 17.09 -16.59
C ALA A 272 15.76 16.92 -16.85
N PRO A 273 15.07 16.10 -16.04
CA PRO A 273 13.63 15.89 -16.18
C PRO A 273 12.80 17.18 -16.16
N VAL A 274 11.89 17.30 -17.13
CA VAL A 274 10.87 18.35 -17.16
C VAL A 274 9.75 17.99 -16.18
N VAL A 275 9.43 18.91 -15.27
CA VAL A 275 8.40 18.72 -14.23
C VAL A 275 7.16 19.57 -14.46
N LEU A 276 7.29 20.63 -15.26
CA LEU A 276 6.16 21.45 -15.71
C LEU A 276 6.47 21.91 -17.14
N SER A 277 5.52 21.72 -18.05
CA SER A 277 5.60 22.21 -19.43
C SER A 277 4.36 23.05 -19.71
N SER A 278 4.55 24.25 -20.26
CA SER A 278 3.48 25.08 -20.80
C SER A 278 3.64 25.18 -22.31
N ARG A 279 2.54 25.45 -23.02
CA ARG A 279 2.56 25.73 -24.47
C ARG A 279 2.83 27.21 -24.79
N GLY A 280 2.81 28.09 -23.79
CA GLY A 280 3.06 29.52 -23.96
C GLY A 280 4.55 29.88 -23.96
N SER A 281 4.84 31.12 -24.34
CA SER A 281 6.17 31.72 -24.32
C SER A 281 6.13 33.11 -23.65
N ALA A 282 7.29 33.61 -23.28
CA ALA A 282 7.47 34.90 -22.63
C ALA A 282 8.42 35.81 -23.41
N ALA A 283 8.46 37.09 -23.03
CA ALA A 283 9.38 38.05 -23.60
C ALA A 283 10.83 37.76 -23.20
N ASP A 284 11.75 38.01 -24.13
CA ASP A 284 13.19 37.99 -23.93
C ASP A 284 13.62 39.26 -23.21
N LEU A 285 14.01 39.13 -21.95
CA LEU A 285 14.35 40.28 -21.10
C LEU A 285 15.71 40.92 -21.45
N VAL A 286 16.46 40.37 -22.41
CA VAL A 286 17.72 40.97 -22.92
C VAL A 286 17.43 41.82 -24.16
N THR A 287 16.63 41.31 -25.10
CA THR A 287 16.36 41.98 -26.39
C THR A 287 15.06 42.76 -26.42
N GLY A 288 14.09 42.39 -25.57
CA GLY A 288 12.71 42.88 -25.60
C GLY A 288 11.81 42.16 -26.61
N GLU A 289 12.30 41.12 -27.30
CA GLU A 289 11.53 40.32 -28.26
C GLU A 289 10.40 39.58 -27.52
N GLU A 290 9.15 39.73 -27.94
CA GLU A 290 7.99 39.11 -27.30
C GLU A 290 7.81 37.64 -27.72
N GLU A 291 7.26 36.82 -26.83
CA GLU A 291 6.83 35.43 -27.10
C GLU A 291 7.91 34.46 -27.64
N VAL A 292 9.19 34.65 -27.29
CA VAL A 292 10.28 33.76 -27.75
C VAL A 292 10.87 32.86 -26.67
N VAL A 293 10.69 33.17 -25.38
CA VAL A 293 11.27 32.39 -24.28
C VAL A 293 10.32 31.27 -23.88
N PRO A 294 10.70 29.98 -23.96
CA PRO A 294 9.82 28.88 -23.58
C PRO A 294 9.42 28.92 -22.10
N LEU A 295 8.17 28.51 -21.81
CA LEU A 295 7.68 28.34 -20.45
C LEU A 295 7.68 26.87 -20.02
N GLY A 296 8.45 26.58 -18.98
CA GLY A 296 8.54 25.25 -18.38
C GLY A 296 9.54 25.23 -17.23
N TYR A 297 9.58 24.14 -16.48
CA TYR A 297 10.51 23.93 -15.38
C TYR A 297 11.13 22.55 -15.45
N GLN A 298 12.40 22.49 -15.10
CA GLN A 298 13.20 21.28 -14.98
C GLN A 298 13.78 21.16 -13.57
N THR A 299 14.24 19.95 -13.22
CA THR A 299 14.87 19.70 -11.92
C THR A 299 15.87 18.56 -11.96
N ASP A 300 16.90 18.64 -11.11
CA ASP A 300 17.79 17.53 -10.76
C ASP A 300 17.45 16.92 -9.38
N GLY A 301 16.31 17.28 -8.80
CA GLY A 301 15.87 16.84 -7.48
C GLY A 301 16.34 17.71 -6.31
N ARG A 302 17.30 18.63 -6.52
CA ARG A 302 17.72 19.63 -5.52
C ARG A 302 17.44 21.06 -5.96
N TRP A 303 17.64 21.33 -7.25
CA TRP A 303 17.38 22.60 -7.90
C TRP A 303 16.19 22.48 -8.85
N VAL A 304 15.42 23.56 -8.93
CA VAL A 304 14.36 23.73 -9.91
C VAL A 304 14.71 24.97 -10.72
N TRP A 305 14.66 24.90 -12.04
CA TRP A 305 14.95 26.06 -12.89
C TRP A 305 13.91 26.20 -14.00
N PRO A 306 13.52 27.44 -14.34
CA PRO A 306 12.68 27.69 -15.49
C PRO A 306 13.49 27.49 -16.78
N ALA A 307 12.79 27.14 -17.87
CA ALA A 307 13.38 27.03 -19.21
C ALA A 307 14.06 28.32 -19.69
N SER A 308 13.68 29.47 -19.10
CA SER A 308 14.37 30.75 -19.33
C SER A 308 15.84 30.74 -18.91
N VAL A 309 16.25 29.98 -17.89
CA VAL A 309 17.67 29.86 -17.52
C VAL A 309 18.47 29.23 -18.66
N VAL A 310 17.93 28.19 -19.27
CA VAL A 310 18.57 27.49 -20.40
C VAL A 310 18.62 28.39 -21.63
N TYR A 311 17.48 28.98 -22.00
CA TYR A 311 17.37 29.87 -23.16
C TYR A 311 18.36 31.05 -23.09
N HIS A 312 18.46 31.72 -21.94
CA HIS A 312 19.33 32.90 -21.83
C HIS A 312 20.82 32.54 -21.74
N LEU A 313 21.17 31.35 -21.20
CA LEU A 313 22.53 30.84 -21.26
C LEU A 313 22.94 30.54 -22.71
N ASP A 314 22.06 29.91 -23.48
CA ASP A 314 22.33 29.55 -24.89
C ASP A 314 22.39 30.78 -25.81
N LYS A 315 21.33 31.61 -25.80
CA LYS A 315 21.20 32.73 -26.76
C LYS A 315 22.03 33.96 -26.38
N HIS A 316 22.20 34.23 -25.09
CA HIS A 316 22.76 35.50 -24.58
C HIS A 316 23.98 35.32 -23.67
N GLU A 317 24.46 34.08 -23.50
CA GLU A 317 25.56 33.73 -22.60
C GLU A 317 25.31 34.17 -21.15
N VAL A 318 24.06 34.40 -20.74
CA VAL A 318 23.72 34.83 -19.38
C VAL A 318 24.01 33.67 -18.42
N PRO A 319 24.90 33.84 -17.43
CA PRO A 319 25.35 32.75 -16.59
C PRO A 319 24.26 32.38 -15.57
N PRO A 320 24.00 31.09 -15.28
CA PRO A 320 23.08 30.69 -14.21
C PRO A 320 23.54 31.20 -12.82
N PRO A 321 22.68 31.10 -11.78
CA PRO A 321 23.08 31.39 -10.39
C PRO A 321 24.36 30.66 -9.99
N LEU A 322 25.23 31.33 -9.24
CA LEU A 322 26.57 30.82 -8.94
C LEU A 322 26.52 29.53 -8.11
N GLU A 323 25.54 29.45 -7.22
CA GLU A 323 25.26 28.31 -6.36
C GLU A 323 24.74 27.11 -7.15
N LEU A 324 23.98 27.35 -8.23
CA LEU A 324 23.56 26.29 -9.16
C LEU A 324 24.75 25.80 -9.98
N VAL A 325 25.58 26.71 -10.49
CA VAL A 325 26.81 26.32 -11.22
C VAL A 325 27.73 25.48 -10.32
N ASP A 326 27.91 25.90 -9.07
CA ASP A 326 28.66 25.15 -8.08
C ASP A 326 28.04 23.76 -7.82
N HIS A 327 26.72 23.68 -7.65
CA HIS A 327 26.02 22.40 -7.52
C HIS A 327 26.29 21.46 -8.71
N ILE A 328 26.19 21.96 -9.94
CA ILE A 328 26.42 21.19 -11.16
C ILE A 328 27.88 20.70 -11.24
N ARG A 329 28.85 21.53 -10.80
CA ARG A 329 30.26 21.12 -10.69
C ARG A 329 30.44 19.97 -9.70
N GLN A 330 29.75 20.00 -8.56
CA GLN A 330 29.79 18.92 -7.57
C GLN A 330 29.23 17.60 -8.14
N GLN A 331 28.24 17.69 -9.04
CA GLN A 331 27.69 16.56 -9.80
C GLN A 331 28.50 16.20 -11.06
N ARG A 332 29.66 16.82 -11.28
CA ARG A 332 30.53 16.61 -12.45
C ARG A 332 29.81 16.80 -13.80
N TYR A 333 28.83 17.69 -13.85
CA TYR A 333 28.01 17.96 -15.04
C TYR A 333 27.24 16.73 -15.56
N GLU A 334 26.87 15.82 -14.66
CA GLU A 334 25.99 14.67 -14.92
C GLU A 334 24.75 14.78 -14.02
N PRO A 335 23.54 14.94 -14.59
CA PRO A 335 22.34 15.02 -13.76
C PRO A 335 22.06 13.68 -13.07
N PRO A 336 21.68 13.70 -11.78
CA PRO A 336 21.32 12.49 -11.05
C PRO A 336 19.98 11.93 -11.55
N VAL A 337 19.72 10.66 -11.23
CA VAL A 337 18.38 10.09 -11.37
C VAL A 337 17.46 10.78 -10.36
N VAL A 338 16.38 11.37 -10.85
CA VAL A 338 15.42 12.10 -10.02
C VAL A 338 14.21 11.22 -9.69
N PRO A 339 13.92 10.94 -8.41
CA PRO A 339 12.71 10.21 -8.02
C PRO A 339 11.42 10.91 -8.42
N GLU A 340 10.36 10.14 -8.67
CA GLU A 340 9.04 10.70 -9.01
C GLU A 340 8.48 11.59 -7.89
N ILE A 341 8.78 11.27 -6.62
CA ILE A 341 8.42 12.09 -5.46
C ILE A 341 9.11 13.47 -5.55
N ALA A 342 10.41 13.49 -5.84
CA ALA A 342 11.18 14.73 -5.99
C ALA A 342 10.68 15.56 -7.18
N LYS A 343 10.35 14.92 -8.31
CA LYS A 343 9.72 15.59 -9.46
C LYS A 343 8.38 16.23 -9.09
N ALA A 344 7.53 15.52 -8.37
CA ALA A 344 6.23 16.02 -7.91
C ALA A 344 6.40 17.21 -6.95
N ARG A 345 7.41 17.17 -6.08
CA ARG A 345 7.77 18.31 -5.20
C ARG A 345 8.26 19.51 -6.00
N ALA A 346 9.11 19.31 -7.00
CA ALA A 346 9.59 20.35 -7.88
C ALA A 346 8.46 20.99 -8.70
N ALA A 347 7.52 20.17 -9.22
CA ALA A 347 6.33 20.67 -9.89
C ALA A 347 5.45 21.52 -8.96
N ALA A 348 5.26 21.10 -7.70
CA ALA A 348 4.51 21.87 -6.72
C ALA A 348 5.17 23.23 -6.43
N LEU A 349 6.50 23.26 -6.24
CA LEU A 349 7.25 24.50 -6.08
C LEU A 349 7.11 25.42 -7.30
N ALA A 350 7.23 24.88 -8.52
CA ALA A 350 7.08 25.64 -9.76
C ALA A 350 5.67 26.24 -9.93
N MET A 351 4.64 25.56 -9.40
CA MET A 351 3.26 26.06 -9.37
C MET A 351 2.96 27.00 -8.20
N GLY A 352 3.92 27.25 -7.30
CA GLY A 352 3.72 28.09 -6.12
C GLY A 352 2.74 27.49 -5.09
N ARG A 353 2.65 26.16 -5.01
CA ARG A 353 1.75 25.44 -4.10
C ARG A 353 2.54 24.49 -3.18
N PRO A 354 2.03 24.18 -1.98
CA PRO A 354 2.68 23.21 -1.10
C PRO A 354 2.66 21.81 -1.71
N PHE A 355 3.72 21.04 -1.48
CA PHE A 355 3.77 19.62 -1.78
C PHE A 355 2.94 18.83 -0.75
N SER A 356 2.20 17.82 -1.20
CA SER A 356 1.39 16.96 -0.34
C SER A 356 2.03 15.57 -0.21
N GLU A 357 2.09 15.03 1.01
CA GLU A 357 2.49 13.64 1.25
C GLU A 357 1.35 12.65 0.92
N GLN A 358 0.09 13.08 1.00
CA GLN A 358 -1.07 12.22 0.73
C GLN A 358 -1.09 11.68 -0.71
N GLN A 359 -0.58 12.45 -1.68
CA GLN A 359 -0.44 11.97 -3.06
C GLN A 359 0.61 10.85 -3.20
N VAL A 360 1.64 10.83 -2.34
CA VAL A 360 2.66 9.77 -2.33
C VAL A 360 2.05 8.49 -1.76
N GLU A 361 1.34 8.60 -0.64
CA GLU A 361 0.61 7.47 -0.04
C GLU A 361 -0.45 6.90 -1.00
N ALA A 362 -1.20 7.78 -1.69
CA ALA A 362 -2.17 7.37 -2.68
C ALA A 362 -1.52 6.65 -3.88
N ALA A 363 -0.37 7.14 -4.35
CA ALA A 363 0.38 6.49 -5.42
C ALA A 363 0.92 5.11 -4.99
N LEU A 364 1.43 4.97 -3.76
CA LEU A 364 1.84 3.69 -3.20
C LEU A 364 0.66 2.72 -3.09
N ARG A 365 -0.46 3.15 -2.50
CA ARG A 365 -1.66 2.32 -2.38
C ARG A 365 -2.13 1.81 -3.74
N LYS A 366 -2.22 2.71 -4.73
CA LYS A 366 -2.60 2.37 -6.10
C LYS A 366 -1.61 1.41 -6.76
N ALA A 367 -0.31 1.60 -6.54
CA ALA A 367 0.71 0.71 -7.09
C ALA A 367 0.65 -0.69 -6.48
N LEU A 368 0.19 -0.84 -5.24
CA LEU A 368 0.01 -2.12 -4.55
C LEU A 368 -1.28 -2.86 -4.94
N GLU A 369 -2.29 -2.18 -5.50
CA GLU A 369 -3.57 -2.81 -5.89
C GLU A 369 -3.41 -4.10 -6.71
N PRO A 370 -2.52 -4.18 -7.74
CA PRO A 370 -2.31 -5.41 -8.50
C PRO A 370 -1.55 -6.51 -7.75
N LEU A 371 -0.86 -6.15 -6.65
CA LEU A 371 -0.07 -7.09 -5.86
C LEU A 371 -0.97 -7.99 -5.01
N TRP A 372 -2.11 -7.49 -4.53
CA TRP A 372 -3.03 -8.27 -3.69
C TRP A 372 -3.58 -9.53 -4.37
N PRO A 373 -4.19 -9.48 -5.57
CA PRO A 373 -4.64 -10.69 -6.26
C PRO A 373 -3.47 -11.61 -6.65
N LEU A 374 -2.26 -11.06 -6.85
CA LEU A 374 -1.07 -11.87 -7.08
C LEU A 374 -0.68 -12.67 -5.84
N ILE A 375 -0.60 -12.02 -4.67
CA ILE A 375 -0.30 -12.67 -3.38
C ILE A 375 -1.32 -13.77 -3.09
N THR A 376 -2.62 -13.50 -3.28
CA THR A 376 -3.67 -14.52 -3.11
C THR A 376 -3.49 -15.68 -4.08
N ARG A 377 -3.20 -15.42 -5.35
CA ARG A 377 -2.99 -16.49 -6.35
C ARG A 377 -1.76 -17.34 -6.07
N LEU A 378 -0.69 -16.73 -5.58
CA LEU A 378 0.55 -17.42 -5.21
C LEU A 378 0.48 -18.09 -3.83
N GLN A 379 -0.57 -17.80 -3.05
CA GLN A 379 -0.71 -18.26 -1.66
C GLN A 379 0.50 -17.88 -0.80
N THR A 380 1.05 -16.68 -1.04
CA THR A 380 2.24 -16.19 -0.34
C THR A 380 1.90 -15.82 1.11
N SER A 381 2.61 -16.41 2.07
CA SER A 381 2.43 -16.10 3.48
C SER A 381 2.84 -14.65 3.82
N PRO A 382 2.05 -13.92 4.64
CA PRO A 382 2.42 -12.63 5.22
C PRO A 382 3.71 -12.63 6.03
N ARG A 383 4.22 -13.80 6.44
CA ARG A 383 5.54 -13.92 7.08
C ARG A 383 6.65 -13.47 6.14
N PHE A 384 6.48 -13.71 4.84
CA PHE A 384 7.53 -13.54 3.85
C PHE A 384 7.46 -12.24 3.06
N TYR A 385 6.56 -11.32 3.41
CA TYR A 385 6.58 -9.99 2.83
C TYR A 385 6.19 -8.89 3.83
N SER A 386 6.66 -7.66 3.58
CA SER A 386 6.21 -6.45 4.27
C SER A 386 6.16 -5.28 3.29
N LEU A 387 5.12 -4.44 3.42
CA LEU A 387 4.83 -3.32 2.52
C LEU A 387 4.78 -1.97 3.26
N ASP A 388 5.04 -2.03 4.57
CA ASP A 388 4.88 -0.96 5.55
C ASP A 388 6.16 -0.71 6.36
N GLY A 389 7.13 -1.62 6.30
CA GLY A 389 8.39 -1.47 7.02
C GLY A 389 9.37 -2.61 6.81
N HIS A 390 10.38 -2.63 7.67
CA HIS A 390 11.35 -3.72 7.73
C HIS A 390 10.75 -4.90 8.52
N ARG A 391 10.88 -6.11 7.98
CA ARG A 391 10.47 -7.36 8.62
C ARG A 391 11.51 -8.42 8.33
N GLU A 392 12.06 -9.03 9.36
CA GLU A 392 13.01 -10.14 9.22
C GLU A 392 12.38 -11.34 8.52
N GLN A 393 13.20 -12.06 7.74
CA GLN A 393 12.81 -13.22 6.94
C GLN A 393 11.68 -12.91 5.94
N ALA A 394 11.71 -11.71 5.36
CA ALA A 394 10.68 -11.24 4.45
C ALA A 394 11.24 -10.36 3.32
N TRP A 395 10.55 -10.40 2.18
CA TRP A 395 10.69 -9.39 1.15
C TRP A 395 10.03 -8.08 1.59
N CYS A 396 10.83 -7.04 1.79
CA CYS A 396 10.38 -5.75 2.26
C CYS A 396 10.33 -4.76 1.09
N LEU A 397 9.21 -4.05 0.92
CA LEU A 397 9.13 -2.81 0.13
C LEU A 397 8.98 -1.64 1.10
N VAL A 398 9.99 -0.78 1.15
CA VAL A 398 10.07 0.31 2.14
C VAL A 398 10.37 1.63 1.44
N ARG A 399 9.71 2.70 1.87
CA ARG A 399 10.06 4.06 1.44
C ARG A 399 11.28 4.54 2.23
N ASP A 400 12.29 5.01 1.51
CA ASP A 400 13.50 5.63 2.04
C ASP A 400 13.63 7.04 1.46
N GLY A 401 13.16 8.04 2.20
CA GLY A 401 13.08 9.42 1.72
C GLY A 401 12.19 9.56 0.48
N ASP A 402 12.79 9.93 -0.64
CA ASP A 402 12.12 10.05 -1.94
C ASP A 402 12.19 8.78 -2.80
N TRP A 403 12.84 7.73 -2.30
CA TRP A 403 13.08 6.48 -2.98
C TRP A 403 12.27 5.33 -2.37
N TYR A 404 12.19 4.22 -3.09
CA TYR A 404 11.66 2.95 -2.60
C TYR A 404 12.74 1.88 -2.67
N GLU A 405 12.89 1.11 -1.61
CA GLU A 405 13.78 -0.04 -1.56
C GLU A 405 12.99 -1.32 -1.60
N VAL A 406 13.49 -2.31 -2.33
CA VAL A 406 13.02 -3.69 -2.25
C VAL A 406 14.19 -4.59 -1.94
N TYR A 407 14.07 -5.41 -0.90
CA TYR A 407 15.14 -6.29 -0.43
C TYR A 407 14.58 -7.48 0.34
N TRP A 408 15.37 -8.54 0.45
CA TRP A 408 15.15 -9.62 1.41
C TRP A 408 15.85 -9.26 2.72
N ALA A 409 15.12 -9.29 3.83
CA ALA A 409 15.68 -9.04 5.16
C ALA A 409 16.03 -10.37 5.83
N ASP A 410 17.26 -10.51 6.28
CA ASP A 410 17.70 -11.68 7.05
C ASP A 410 18.84 -11.34 8.00
N GLU A 411 18.73 -11.78 9.25
CA GLU A 411 19.70 -11.54 10.33
C GLU A 411 20.13 -10.06 10.47
N GLY A 412 19.23 -9.11 10.22
CA GLY A 412 19.53 -7.67 10.25
C GLY A 412 20.26 -7.13 9.01
N PHE A 413 20.50 -7.98 8.00
CA PHE A 413 21.06 -7.59 6.71
C PHE A 413 19.98 -7.38 5.65
N LYS A 414 20.27 -6.53 4.66
CA LYS A 414 19.44 -6.33 3.47
C LYS A 414 20.10 -7.02 2.28
N GLU A 415 19.63 -8.22 1.93
CA GLU A 415 20.08 -8.95 0.76
C GLU A 415 19.31 -8.56 -0.50
N LYS A 416 19.97 -8.71 -1.67
CA LYS A 416 19.37 -8.43 -3.00
C LYS A 416 18.67 -7.06 -3.05
N ARG A 417 19.23 -6.09 -2.32
CA ARG A 417 18.69 -4.75 -2.16
C ARG A 417 18.78 -3.99 -3.47
N GLU A 418 17.63 -3.52 -3.93
CA GLU A 418 17.50 -2.65 -5.07
C GLU A 418 16.72 -1.39 -4.69
N ARG A 419 17.07 -0.25 -5.30
CA ARG A 419 16.48 1.06 -5.03
C ARG A 419 15.80 1.61 -6.30
N PHE A 420 14.60 2.14 -6.14
CA PHE A 420 13.73 2.55 -7.25
C PHE A 420 13.22 3.98 -7.07
N ALA A 421 13.29 4.75 -8.16
CA ALA A 421 12.79 6.12 -8.26
C ALA A 421 11.27 6.21 -8.43
N ASP A 422 10.62 5.12 -8.85
CA ASP A 422 9.18 5.00 -9.08
C ASP A 422 8.65 3.78 -8.31
N VAL A 423 7.61 3.99 -7.51
CA VAL A 423 6.95 2.95 -6.73
C VAL A 423 6.41 1.80 -7.59
N ARG A 424 5.98 2.08 -8.83
CA ARG A 424 5.48 1.04 -9.74
C ARG A 424 6.58 0.05 -10.12
N ASN A 425 7.80 0.54 -10.30
CA ASN A 425 8.95 -0.31 -10.59
C ASN A 425 9.36 -1.13 -9.36
N ALA A 426 9.30 -0.53 -8.16
CA ALA A 426 9.52 -1.25 -6.90
C ALA A 426 8.50 -2.39 -6.72
N VAL A 427 7.21 -2.11 -6.91
CA VAL A 427 6.15 -3.13 -6.81
C VAL A 427 6.30 -4.20 -7.89
N ALA A 428 6.65 -3.83 -9.13
CA ALA A 428 6.90 -4.80 -10.18
C ALA A 428 8.09 -5.73 -9.86
N TYR A 429 9.16 -5.18 -9.29
CA TYR A 429 10.31 -5.98 -8.84
C TYR A 429 9.92 -6.91 -7.70
N LEU A 430 9.21 -6.42 -6.67
CA LEU A 430 8.70 -7.26 -5.58
C LEU A 430 7.79 -8.39 -6.11
N ALA A 431 6.84 -8.06 -6.98
CA ALA A 431 5.96 -9.04 -7.62
C ALA A 431 6.77 -10.12 -8.36
N GLY A 432 7.82 -9.73 -9.07
CA GLY A 432 8.77 -10.67 -9.70
C GLY A 432 9.45 -11.58 -8.68
N GLN A 433 9.91 -11.05 -7.56
CA GLN A 433 10.52 -11.84 -6.48
C GLN A 433 9.53 -12.83 -5.85
N LEU A 434 8.28 -12.43 -5.62
CA LEU A 434 7.26 -13.35 -5.08
C LEU A 434 6.97 -14.50 -6.05
N VAL A 435 6.88 -14.23 -7.35
CA VAL A 435 6.67 -15.26 -8.37
C VAL A 435 7.87 -16.22 -8.47
N LEU A 436 9.09 -15.68 -8.50
CA LEU A 436 10.31 -16.48 -8.66
C LEU A 436 10.57 -17.41 -7.47
N ASN A 437 10.10 -17.06 -6.28
CA ASN A 437 10.35 -17.81 -5.05
C ASN A 437 9.09 -18.49 -4.49
N GLN A 438 7.98 -18.55 -5.25
CA GLN A 438 6.66 -18.97 -4.76
C GLN A 438 6.67 -20.27 -3.94
N ASP A 439 7.50 -21.26 -4.32
CA ASP A 439 7.55 -22.58 -3.69
C ASP A 439 8.04 -22.52 -2.24
N ALA A 440 8.85 -21.51 -1.89
CA ALA A 440 9.41 -21.31 -0.56
C ALA A 440 8.61 -20.31 0.29
N LEU A 441 7.66 -19.58 -0.31
CA LEU A 441 6.93 -18.49 0.36
C LEU A 441 5.47 -18.84 0.64
N GLY A 442 5.05 -20.08 0.36
CA GLY A 442 3.69 -20.55 0.58
C GLY A 442 3.33 -20.66 2.07
N PHE A 443 2.03 -20.77 2.35
CA PHE A 443 1.55 -21.09 3.70
C PHE A 443 1.98 -22.47 4.15
N GLU A 444 2.36 -22.57 5.43
CA GLU A 444 2.49 -23.86 6.11
C GLU A 444 1.12 -24.33 6.62
N LEU A 445 0.95 -25.65 6.79
CA LEU A 445 -0.26 -26.18 7.44
C LEU A 445 -0.35 -25.63 8.86
N ASP A 446 -1.57 -25.31 9.28
CA ASP A 446 -1.90 -24.73 10.58
C ASP A 446 -1.31 -23.33 10.86
N GLU A 447 -0.70 -22.70 9.85
CA GLU A 447 -0.34 -21.29 9.88
C GLU A 447 -1.60 -20.41 9.86
N GLU A 448 -1.59 -19.33 10.65
CA GLU A 448 -2.68 -18.36 10.66
C GLU A 448 -2.65 -17.44 9.44
N LEU A 449 -3.80 -17.29 8.79
CA LEU A 449 -3.99 -16.63 7.51
C LEU A 449 -4.95 -15.44 7.68
N PRO A 450 -4.73 -14.32 6.98
CA PRO A 450 -5.78 -13.33 6.80
C PRO A 450 -6.98 -13.93 6.04
N ALA A 451 -8.20 -13.65 6.48
CA ALA A 451 -9.43 -14.20 5.87
C ALA A 451 -9.49 -13.96 4.34
N TRP A 452 -9.07 -12.78 3.87
CA TRP A 452 -9.04 -12.43 2.45
C TRP A 452 -8.01 -13.22 1.62
N GLN A 453 -7.00 -13.81 2.25
CA GLN A 453 -6.01 -14.69 1.60
C GLN A 453 -6.41 -16.16 1.64
N SER A 454 -7.44 -16.51 2.41
CA SER A 454 -7.89 -17.89 2.54
C SER A 454 -8.18 -18.49 1.15
N PRO A 455 -7.61 -19.66 0.82
CA PRO A 455 -7.89 -20.35 -0.44
C PRO A 455 -9.34 -20.79 -0.57
N PHE A 456 -10.06 -20.96 0.55
CA PHE A 456 -11.47 -21.33 0.58
C PHE A 456 -12.28 -20.22 1.26
N GLN A 457 -13.25 -19.67 0.54
CA GLN A 457 -14.18 -18.66 1.05
C GLN A 457 -15.53 -19.30 1.36
N VAL A 458 -16.29 -18.71 2.28
CA VAL A 458 -17.67 -19.11 2.54
C VAL A 458 -18.52 -18.74 1.32
N ILE A 459 -19.28 -19.71 0.80
CA ILE A 459 -19.99 -19.57 -0.49
C ILE A 459 -21.42 -19.07 -0.30
N SER A 460 -22.12 -19.51 0.74
CA SER A 460 -23.52 -19.13 0.98
C SER A 460 -23.62 -17.75 1.60
N GLU A 461 -24.46 -16.88 1.04
CA GLU A 461 -24.71 -15.52 1.58
C GLU A 461 -25.43 -15.55 2.95
N LEU A 462 -26.07 -16.68 3.30
CA LEU A 462 -26.74 -16.87 4.58
C LEU A 462 -25.78 -17.34 5.68
N ASP A 463 -24.60 -17.82 5.29
CA ASP A 463 -23.57 -18.29 6.22
C ASP A 463 -22.66 -17.10 6.60
N PRO A 464 -22.19 -17.01 7.86
CA PRO A 464 -21.27 -15.95 8.28
C PRO A 464 -19.96 -16.01 7.50
N SER A 465 -19.51 -14.86 7.02
CA SER A 465 -18.28 -14.75 6.24
C SER A 465 -17.03 -14.93 7.09
N LEU A 466 -15.92 -15.35 6.46
CA LEU A 466 -14.69 -15.71 7.16
C LEU A 466 -14.02 -14.52 7.89
N ASP A 467 -14.26 -13.30 7.42
CA ASP A 467 -13.81 -12.04 8.03
C ASP A 467 -14.51 -11.72 9.36
N THR A 468 -15.62 -12.40 9.68
CA THR A 468 -16.25 -12.30 11.01
C THR A 468 -15.68 -13.30 12.01
N MET A 469 -14.70 -14.11 11.62
CA MET A 469 -14.10 -15.18 12.43
C MET A 469 -12.61 -14.90 12.71
N THR A 470 -12.04 -15.62 13.68
CA THR A 470 -10.64 -15.48 14.08
C THR A 470 -9.88 -16.81 13.96
N GLY A 471 -8.54 -16.78 14.00
CA GLY A 471 -7.74 -18.00 13.96
C GLY A 471 -7.90 -18.81 12.68
N VAL A 472 -8.07 -18.11 11.54
CA VAL A 472 -8.26 -18.71 10.22
C VAL A 472 -6.98 -19.45 9.82
N ARG A 473 -7.05 -20.75 9.55
CA ARG A 473 -5.91 -21.62 9.23
C ARG A 473 -6.27 -22.66 8.19
N LEU A 474 -5.32 -23.07 7.36
CA LEU A 474 -5.47 -24.25 6.50
C LEU A 474 -4.99 -25.49 7.26
N THR A 475 -5.92 -26.35 7.65
CA THR A 475 -5.64 -27.52 8.50
C THR A 475 -5.97 -28.81 7.77
N GLN A 476 -5.21 -29.86 8.08
CA GLN A 476 -5.50 -31.21 7.62
C GLN A 476 -6.24 -31.98 8.71
N VAL A 477 -7.40 -32.53 8.38
CA VAL A 477 -8.24 -33.35 9.27
C VAL A 477 -8.55 -34.68 8.59
N GLU A 478 -8.96 -35.68 9.37
CA GLU A 478 -9.35 -37.00 8.85
C GLU A 478 -10.56 -37.53 9.63
N ASP A 479 -11.52 -38.14 8.91
CA ASP A 479 -12.71 -38.79 9.48
C ASP A 479 -13.50 -37.93 10.49
N LEU A 480 -13.78 -36.68 10.11
CA LEU A 480 -14.33 -35.65 10.99
C LEU A 480 -15.87 -35.58 10.94
N PHE A 481 -16.52 -35.54 12.10
CA PHE A 481 -17.94 -35.18 12.20
C PHE A 481 -18.12 -33.66 12.26
N VAL A 482 -19.07 -33.14 11.50
CA VAL A 482 -19.37 -31.70 11.42
C VAL A 482 -20.87 -31.43 11.41
N HIS A 483 -21.25 -30.31 12.00
CA HIS A 483 -22.62 -29.82 12.08
C HIS A 483 -22.83 -28.71 11.04
N ARG A 484 -23.74 -28.89 10.08
CA ARG A 484 -24.13 -27.86 9.11
C ARG A 484 -25.52 -27.33 9.43
N TYR A 485 -25.74 -26.05 9.15
CA TYR A 485 -27.03 -25.40 9.30
C TYR A 485 -27.50 -24.76 7.99
N GLY A 486 -28.75 -25.04 7.61
CA GLY A 486 -29.37 -24.63 6.35
C GLY A 486 -28.99 -25.49 5.14
N ASP A 487 -29.29 -24.98 3.94
CA ASP A 487 -29.26 -25.74 2.67
C ASP A 487 -27.92 -26.46 2.39
N HIS A 488 -27.94 -27.55 1.64
CA HIS A 488 -26.78 -28.38 1.32
C HIS A 488 -25.78 -27.71 0.36
N ASP A 489 -26.14 -26.57 -0.23
CA ASP A 489 -25.36 -25.84 -1.24
C ASP A 489 -24.26 -24.91 -0.68
N GLY A 490 -24.17 -24.74 0.64
CA GLY A 490 -23.04 -24.05 1.27
C GLY A 490 -21.89 -24.99 1.63
N ASN A 491 -20.83 -24.42 2.18
CA ASN A 491 -19.57 -25.12 2.47
C ASN A 491 -19.06 -24.89 3.91
N LEU A 492 -19.85 -24.25 4.76
CA LEU A 492 -19.53 -24.00 6.16
C LEU A 492 -20.17 -25.06 7.07
N ALA A 493 -19.41 -25.55 8.05
CA ALA A 493 -19.90 -26.39 9.12
C ALA A 493 -19.14 -26.13 10.43
N TYR A 494 -19.58 -26.73 11.52
CA TYR A 494 -19.10 -26.48 12.88
C TYR A 494 -18.69 -27.78 13.59
N GLU A 495 -17.73 -27.69 14.50
CA GLU A 495 -17.24 -28.81 15.31
C GLU A 495 -18.29 -29.35 16.29
N SER A 496 -19.16 -28.47 16.79
CA SER A 496 -20.23 -28.78 17.71
C SER A 496 -21.52 -28.09 17.30
N PRO A 497 -22.69 -28.54 17.80
CA PRO A 497 -23.94 -27.83 17.57
C PRO A 497 -23.87 -26.37 18.01
N ILE A 498 -24.49 -25.48 17.24
CA ILE A 498 -24.69 -24.06 17.56
C ILE A 498 -26.19 -23.75 17.64
N GLU A 499 -26.54 -22.64 18.28
CA GLU A 499 -27.91 -22.13 18.29
C GLU A 499 -28.26 -21.60 16.89
N SER A 500 -29.29 -22.15 16.27
CA SER A 500 -29.76 -21.75 14.94
C SER A 500 -31.21 -22.16 14.71
N ASP A 501 -31.97 -21.31 14.03
CA ASP A 501 -33.32 -21.61 13.56
C ASP A 501 -33.31 -22.34 12.20
N ARG A 502 -32.13 -22.54 11.60
CA ARG A 502 -31.96 -23.20 10.30
C ARG A 502 -31.90 -24.72 10.48
N GLU A 503 -32.28 -25.46 9.43
CA GLU A 503 -32.25 -26.92 9.42
C GLU A 503 -30.86 -27.45 9.80
N HIS A 504 -30.80 -28.36 10.76
CA HIS A 504 -29.55 -28.93 11.25
C HIS A 504 -29.23 -30.21 10.50
N HIS A 505 -27.98 -30.34 10.05
CA HIS A 505 -27.43 -31.52 9.40
C HIS A 505 -26.18 -32.01 10.14
N LEU A 506 -26.04 -33.33 10.27
CA LEU A 506 -24.86 -33.97 10.85
C LEU A 506 -24.15 -34.78 9.76
N TYR A 507 -22.93 -34.39 9.44
CA TYR A 507 -22.13 -35.05 8.40
C TYR A 507 -20.87 -35.68 8.95
N ARG A 508 -20.41 -36.75 8.30
CA ARG A 508 -19.06 -37.28 8.48
C ARG A 508 -18.26 -37.09 7.20
N LEU A 509 -17.17 -36.34 7.30
CA LEU A 509 -16.18 -36.15 6.23
C LEU A 509 -15.20 -37.33 6.24
N LYS A 510 -15.22 -38.16 5.20
CA LYS A 510 -14.42 -39.40 5.11
C LYS A 510 -13.02 -39.16 4.56
N GLY A 511 -12.02 -39.81 5.15
CA GLY A 511 -10.62 -39.74 4.71
C GLY A 511 -9.98 -38.38 4.98
N PRO A 512 -8.81 -38.09 4.37
CA PRO A 512 -8.08 -36.86 4.64
C PRO A 512 -8.68 -35.66 3.90
N TRP A 513 -8.89 -34.57 4.63
CA TRP A 513 -9.36 -33.29 4.12
C TRP A 513 -8.39 -32.16 4.43
N LYS A 514 -8.24 -31.23 3.50
CA LYS A 514 -7.68 -29.90 3.76
C LYS A 514 -8.81 -28.90 3.80
N LEU A 515 -9.01 -28.29 4.96
CA LEU A 515 -10.12 -27.37 5.23
C LEU A 515 -9.58 -26.07 5.81
N ILE A 516 -10.36 -25.00 5.69
CA ILE A 516 -10.09 -23.82 6.51
C ILE A 516 -10.76 -24.02 7.85
N THR A 517 -9.99 -23.96 8.93
CA THR A 517 -10.51 -23.87 10.28
C THR A 517 -10.54 -22.42 10.72
N ALA A 518 -11.60 -22.01 11.39
CA ALA A 518 -11.70 -20.71 12.03
C ALA A 518 -12.46 -20.84 13.35
N VAL A 519 -12.48 -19.80 14.17
CA VAL A 519 -13.21 -19.73 15.43
C VAL A 519 -14.23 -18.61 15.34
N THR A 520 -15.50 -18.96 15.57
CA THR A 520 -16.62 -17.99 15.58
C THR A 520 -16.53 -17.06 16.79
N ALA A 521 -17.35 -16.01 16.83
CA ALA A 521 -17.41 -15.09 17.96
C ALA A 521 -17.83 -15.79 19.27
N GLU A 522 -18.58 -16.89 19.17
CA GLU A 522 -19.05 -17.73 20.27
C GLU A 522 -17.99 -18.76 20.73
N GLY A 523 -16.81 -18.78 20.09
CA GLY A 523 -15.72 -19.69 20.44
C GLY A 523 -15.84 -21.09 19.85
N VAL A 524 -16.77 -21.32 18.92
CA VAL A 524 -16.95 -22.61 18.25
C VAL A 524 -16.04 -22.71 17.04
N ARG A 525 -15.38 -23.86 16.85
CA ARG A 525 -14.56 -24.10 15.67
C ARG A 525 -15.47 -24.34 14.46
N ALA A 526 -15.21 -23.60 13.39
CA ALA A 526 -15.86 -23.73 12.10
C ALA A 526 -14.89 -24.31 11.07
N TYR A 527 -15.45 -25.01 10.08
CA TYR A 527 -14.77 -25.64 8.97
C TYR A 527 -15.36 -25.14 7.66
N VAL A 528 -14.52 -24.63 6.77
CA VAL A 528 -14.91 -24.22 5.41
C VAL A 528 -14.29 -25.19 4.41
N LEU A 529 -15.16 -25.88 3.67
CA LEU A 529 -14.79 -26.82 2.63
C LEU A 529 -14.41 -26.07 1.33
N PRO A 530 -13.59 -26.67 0.44
CA PRO A 530 -13.21 -26.03 -0.82
C PRO A 530 -14.39 -25.76 -1.77
N LYS A 531 -15.47 -26.53 -1.63
CA LYS A 531 -16.70 -26.46 -2.43
C LYS A 531 -17.91 -26.82 -1.55
N PRO A 532 -19.16 -26.65 -2.03
CA PRO A 532 -20.36 -27.09 -1.34
C PRO A 532 -20.36 -28.57 -0.97
N PHE A 533 -21.11 -28.93 0.09
CA PHE A 533 -21.25 -30.33 0.54
C PHE A 533 -21.79 -31.25 -0.57
N THR A 534 -22.68 -30.76 -1.42
CA THR A 534 -23.27 -31.48 -2.56
C THR A 534 -22.28 -31.93 -3.63
N GLU A 535 -21.09 -31.32 -3.70
CA GLU A 535 -20.05 -31.70 -4.68
C GLU A 535 -19.23 -32.92 -4.23
N TYR A 536 -19.48 -33.46 -3.03
CA TYR A 536 -18.70 -34.54 -2.42
C TYR A 536 -19.52 -35.76 -1.95
N PRO A 537 -20.46 -36.31 -2.77
CA PRO A 537 -21.36 -37.38 -2.34
C PRO A 537 -20.65 -38.67 -1.91
N ASP A 538 -19.48 -38.96 -2.50
CA ASP A 538 -18.72 -40.17 -2.16
C ASP A 538 -17.86 -40.01 -0.90
N HIS A 539 -17.61 -38.77 -0.45
CA HIS A 539 -16.73 -38.44 0.66
C HIS A 539 -17.48 -37.94 1.90
N ILE A 540 -18.80 -37.78 1.83
CA ILE A 540 -19.62 -37.25 2.93
C ILE A 540 -20.76 -38.21 3.21
N ASP A 541 -20.83 -38.71 4.44
CA ASP A 541 -21.97 -39.51 4.91
C ASP A 541 -22.94 -38.61 5.70
N ASP A 542 -24.24 -38.79 5.48
CA ASP A 542 -25.31 -38.04 6.16
C ASP A 542 -25.89 -38.82 7.35
N PHE A 543 -25.67 -38.28 8.55
CA PHE A 543 -26.13 -38.81 9.82
C PHE A 543 -27.25 -37.95 10.46
N THR A 544 -27.83 -37.00 9.72
CA THR A 544 -28.82 -36.04 10.22
C THR A 544 -30.00 -36.71 10.95
N LEU A 545 -30.49 -37.82 10.40
CA LEU A 545 -31.60 -38.59 10.99
C LEU A 545 -31.15 -39.80 11.83
N HIS A 546 -29.85 -39.94 12.08
CA HIS A 546 -29.30 -41.09 12.77
C HIS A 546 -29.40 -40.91 14.30
N PRO A 547 -30.03 -41.83 15.05
CA PRO A 547 -30.30 -41.66 16.48
C PRO A 547 -29.09 -41.95 17.39
N GLY A 548 -27.87 -42.03 16.84
CA GLY A 548 -26.71 -42.61 17.51
C GLY A 548 -26.85 -44.11 17.84
N LEU A 549 -25.88 -44.64 18.59
CA LEU A 549 -25.95 -45.99 19.16
C LEU A 549 -26.73 -45.98 20.49
N PRO A 550 -27.41 -47.09 20.84
CA PRO A 550 -28.12 -47.21 22.11
C PRO A 550 -27.14 -47.20 23.28
N GLU A 551 -27.55 -46.68 24.44
CA GLU A 551 -26.72 -46.65 25.65
C GLU A 551 -26.25 -48.05 26.07
N ILE A 552 -25.02 -48.13 26.59
CA ILE A 552 -24.43 -49.39 27.04
C ILE A 552 -25.08 -49.82 28.36
N THR A 553 -26.00 -50.78 28.27
CA THR A 553 -26.68 -51.42 29.40
C THR A 553 -25.97 -52.71 29.83
N ASP A 554 -26.25 -53.20 31.05
CA ASP A 554 -25.73 -54.49 31.52
C ASP A 554 -26.17 -55.66 30.63
N SER A 555 -27.38 -55.58 30.06
CA SER A 555 -27.87 -56.54 29.06
C SER A 555 -27.02 -56.54 27.79
N LEU A 556 -26.62 -55.36 27.30
CA LEU A 556 -25.75 -55.22 26.13
C LEU A 556 -24.35 -55.79 26.40
N ARG A 557 -23.79 -55.55 27.59
CA ARG A 557 -22.51 -56.15 28.03
C ARG A 557 -22.60 -57.67 28.11
N GLU A 558 -23.70 -58.21 28.62
CA GLU A 558 -23.90 -59.66 28.68
C GLU A 558 -24.08 -60.27 27.29
N GLN A 559 -24.74 -59.59 26.36
CA GLN A 559 -24.80 -60.00 24.96
C GLN A 559 -23.41 -60.00 24.31
N ALA A 560 -22.58 -58.99 24.56
CA ALA A 560 -21.20 -58.94 24.08
C ALA A 560 -20.38 -60.16 24.52
N ARG A 561 -20.45 -60.53 25.81
CA ARG A 561 -19.76 -61.72 26.37
C ARG A 561 -20.23 -63.05 25.78
N ARG A 562 -21.43 -63.10 25.20
CA ARG A 562 -22.00 -64.31 24.59
C ARG A 562 -21.69 -64.40 23.09
N GLN A 563 -21.22 -63.32 22.47
CA GLN A 563 -20.84 -63.28 21.06
C GLN A 563 -19.41 -63.79 20.85
N VAL A 564 -19.03 -64.09 19.61
CA VAL A 564 -17.66 -64.51 19.27
C VAL A 564 -16.70 -63.33 19.56
N PRO A 565 -15.58 -63.55 20.28
CA PRO A 565 -14.57 -62.50 20.53
C PRO A 565 -14.00 -61.93 19.23
N ASP A 566 -13.47 -60.70 19.28
CA ASP A 566 -12.93 -59.95 18.14
C ASP A 566 -13.97 -59.74 17.01
N THR A 567 -15.22 -59.42 17.38
CA THR A 567 -16.31 -59.14 16.43
C THR A 567 -17.06 -57.85 16.77
N TRP A 568 -18.02 -57.48 15.92
CA TRP A 568 -18.91 -56.33 16.11
C TRP A 568 -20.27 -56.77 16.66
N LEU A 569 -20.71 -56.14 17.75
CA LEU A 569 -22.06 -56.27 18.30
C LEU A 569 -22.99 -55.27 17.62
N TRP A 570 -23.76 -55.73 16.65
CA TRP A 570 -24.67 -54.90 15.86
C TRP A 570 -25.96 -54.54 16.61
N CYS A 571 -26.34 -53.27 16.57
CA CYS A 571 -27.57 -52.73 17.15
C CYS A 571 -28.58 -52.44 16.04
N ALA A 572 -29.69 -53.18 16.04
CA ALA A 572 -30.83 -52.92 15.16
C ALA A 572 -31.81 -51.93 15.80
N ASP A 573 -32.60 -51.26 14.97
CA ASP A 573 -33.69 -50.43 15.42
C ASP A 573 -34.73 -51.26 16.20
N PRO A 574 -35.12 -50.87 17.43
CA PRO A 574 -36.14 -51.57 18.21
C PRO A 574 -37.50 -51.69 17.51
N GLU A 575 -37.76 -50.89 16.48
CA GLU A 575 -38.94 -51.02 15.62
C GLU A 575 -38.90 -52.25 14.70
N VAL A 576 -37.77 -52.94 14.55
CA VAL A 576 -37.66 -54.15 13.72
C VAL A 576 -38.46 -55.29 14.34
N ASN A 577 -39.44 -55.78 13.59
CA ASN A 577 -40.21 -56.97 13.95
C ASN A 577 -39.85 -58.14 13.01
N PRO A 578 -39.19 -59.19 13.51
CA PRO A 578 -38.79 -60.35 12.71
C PRO A 578 -39.94 -61.11 12.05
N ASN A 579 -41.19 -60.90 12.49
CA ASN A 579 -42.35 -61.54 11.85
C ASN A 579 -42.70 -60.93 10.49
N PHE A 580 -42.24 -59.71 10.19
CA PHE A 580 -42.60 -58.97 8.98
C PHE A 580 -41.40 -58.69 8.06
N ILE A 581 -40.18 -58.70 8.59
CA ILE A 581 -38.93 -58.50 7.85
C ILE A 581 -38.11 -59.81 7.89
N ASP A 582 -37.72 -60.28 6.71
CA ASP A 582 -36.84 -61.45 6.59
C ASP A 582 -35.38 -61.01 6.82
N GLY A 583 -34.75 -61.54 7.88
CA GLY A 583 -33.39 -61.14 8.27
C GLY A 583 -33.34 -59.74 8.89
N ILE A 584 -32.14 -59.14 8.90
CA ILE A 584 -31.92 -57.77 9.41
C ILE A 584 -31.31 -56.95 8.26
N PRO A 585 -32.12 -56.16 7.55
CA PRO A 585 -31.64 -55.29 6.46
C PRO A 585 -30.66 -54.24 6.99
N ASP A 586 -29.65 -53.89 6.20
CA ASP A 586 -28.64 -52.89 6.57
C ASP A 586 -29.28 -51.56 7.01
N ALA A 587 -30.30 -51.10 6.28
CA ALA A 587 -31.03 -49.87 6.59
C ALA A 587 -31.72 -49.83 7.97
N THR A 588 -31.82 -50.96 8.67
CA THR A 588 -32.39 -51.08 10.02
C THR A 588 -31.36 -51.03 11.14
N LEU A 589 -30.07 -51.14 10.81
CA LEU A 589 -28.99 -51.18 11.79
C LEU A 589 -28.55 -49.76 12.14
N PHE A 590 -28.52 -49.41 13.42
CA PHE A 590 -27.87 -48.17 13.89
C PHE A 590 -26.34 -48.23 13.72
N GLY A 591 -25.78 -49.44 13.70
CA GLY A 591 -24.33 -49.63 13.71
C GLY A 591 -23.94 -50.66 14.75
N ALA A 592 -22.71 -50.59 15.25
CA ALA A 592 -22.16 -51.60 16.13
C ALA A 592 -21.16 -51.08 17.16
N TYR A 593 -21.03 -51.82 18.25
CA TYR A 593 -19.95 -51.70 19.21
C TYR A 593 -18.90 -52.79 18.99
N ALA A 594 -17.62 -52.45 19.06
CA ALA A 594 -16.54 -53.44 18.96
C ALA A 594 -16.40 -54.26 20.25
N VAL A 595 -16.24 -55.57 20.10
CA VAL A 595 -16.07 -56.54 21.20
C VAL A 595 -14.63 -57.05 21.18
N GLY A 596 -13.92 -56.89 22.30
CA GLY A 596 -12.55 -57.31 22.48
C GLY A 596 -12.38 -58.83 22.65
N PRO A 597 -11.13 -59.30 22.77
CA PRO A 597 -10.80 -60.73 22.87
C PRO A 597 -11.29 -61.40 24.17
N ASP A 598 -11.58 -60.60 25.19
CA ASP A 598 -12.15 -61.03 26.48
C ASP A 598 -13.69 -60.98 26.52
N GLY A 599 -14.34 -60.59 25.42
CA GLY A 599 -15.80 -60.45 25.32
C GLY A 599 -16.34 -59.14 25.92
N GLU A 600 -15.47 -58.22 26.32
CA GLU A 600 -15.85 -56.88 26.79
C GLU A 600 -15.88 -55.86 25.64
N LEU A 601 -16.67 -54.80 25.78
CA LEU A 601 -16.76 -53.74 24.76
C LEU A 601 -15.52 -52.84 24.84
N THR A 602 -14.86 -52.59 23.71
CA THR A 602 -13.60 -51.82 23.67
C THR A 602 -13.81 -50.31 23.76
N GLY A 603 -15.04 -49.85 23.52
CA GLY A 603 -15.41 -48.44 23.37
C GLY A 603 -15.34 -47.92 21.92
N GLU A 604 -14.79 -48.71 20.99
CA GLU A 604 -14.83 -48.39 19.56
C GLU A 604 -16.24 -48.63 19.00
N THR A 605 -16.71 -47.70 18.16
CA THR A 605 -18.06 -47.67 17.62
C THR A 605 -18.06 -47.49 16.10
N TYR A 606 -19.03 -48.11 15.46
CA TYR A 606 -19.36 -47.91 14.06
C TYR A 606 -20.80 -47.41 13.97
N LEU A 607 -21.04 -46.25 13.37
CA LEU A 607 -22.38 -45.79 13.01
C LEU A 607 -22.66 -46.17 11.57
N ASN A 608 -23.87 -46.66 11.29
CA ASN A 608 -24.23 -47.09 9.95
C ASN A 608 -24.74 -45.91 9.09
N PRO A 609 -23.99 -45.48 8.06
CA PRO A 609 -24.44 -44.39 7.18
C PRO A 609 -25.66 -44.77 6.32
N HIS A 610 -25.95 -46.07 6.14
CA HIS A 610 -27.12 -46.53 5.39
C HIS A 610 -28.38 -46.66 6.23
N TYR A 611 -28.31 -46.39 7.54
CA TYR A 611 -29.48 -46.40 8.41
C TYR A 611 -30.58 -45.48 7.85
N ARG A 612 -31.81 -45.97 7.93
CA ARG A 612 -33.02 -45.22 7.56
C ARG A 612 -33.97 -45.24 8.75
N PRO A 613 -34.49 -44.09 9.20
CA PRO A 613 -35.42 -44.05 10.33
C PRO A 613 -36.64 -44.92 10.10
N GLY A 614 -37.01 -45.69 11.13
CA GLY A 614 -38.23 -46.49 11.14
C GLY A 614 -39.52 -45.66 11.06
N PRO A 615 -40.66 -46.31 10.82
CA PRO A 615 -41.94 -45.63 10.62
C PRO A 615 -42.29 -44.65 11.74
N ARG A 616 -42.23 -45.04 13.02
CA ARG A 616 -42.65 -44.17 14.12
C ARG A 616 -41.76 -42.93 14.23
N ARG A 617 -40.44 -43.08 14.00
CA ARG A 617 -39.50 -41.95 13.95
C ARG A 617 -39.75 -40.99 12.79
N ARG A 618 -40.41 -41.42 11.72
CA ARG A 618 -40.89 -40.56 10.63
C ARG A 618 -42.26 -39.94 10.89
N GLY A 619 -42.81 -40.10 12.09
CA GLY A 619 -44.13 -39.59 12.45
C GLY A 619 -45.29 -40.44 11.91
N VAL A 620 -45.01 -41.67 11.47
CA VAL A 620 -46.07 -42.60 11.07
C VAL A 620 -46.87 -43.04 12.32
N PRO A 621 -48.21 -43.02 12.28
CA PRO A 621 -49.05 -43.47 13.40
C PRO A 621 -48.82 -44.93 13.79
N GLU A 622 -49.23 -45.31 15.00
CA GLU A 622 -49.19 -46.70 15.44
C GLU A 622 -50.06 -47.59 14.52
N PRO A 623 -49.53 -48.71 14.01
CA PRO A 623 -50.24 -49.58 13.09
C PRO A 623 -51.46 -50.23 13.78
N LEU A 624 -52.60 -50.24 13.09
CA LEU A 624 -53.85 -50.82 13.59
C LEU A 624 -54.07 -52.26 13.07
N ALA A 625 -53.31 -52.68 12.05
CA ALA A 625 -53.30 -54.02 11.48
C ALA A 625 -51.91 -54.42 10.95
N ASP A 626 -51.70 -55.71 10.73
CA ASP A 626 -50.46 -56.28 10.17
C ASP A 626 -50.06 -55.65 8.82
N LEU A 627 -51.05 -55.31 7.98
CA LEU A 627 -50.82 -54.62 6.70
C LEU A 627 -50.25 -53.20 6.90
N ASP A 628 -50.61 -52.51 7.99
CA ASP A 628 -50.07 -51.18 8.31
C ASP A 628 -48.58 -51.25 8.67
N VAL A 629 -48.15 -52.34 9.33
CA VAL A 629 -46.73 -52.58 9.65
C VAL A 629 -45.92 -52.72 8.36
N VAL A 630 -46.42 -53.52 7.41
CA VAL A 630 -45.76 -53.74 6.11
C VAL A 630 -45.73 -52.45 5.28
N LEU A 631 -46.82 -51.69 5.26
CA LEU A 631 -46.88 -50.37 4.62
C LEU A 631 -45.83 -49.42 5.20
N GLY A 632 -45.75 -49.35 6.53
CA GLY A 632 -44.74 -48.55 7.23
C GLY A 632 -43.32 -48.95 6.87
N TYR A 633 -42.99 -50.24 6.91
CA TYR A 633 -41.64 -50.72 6.58
C TYR A 633 -41.24 -50.50 5.13
N VAL A 634 -42.15 -50.68 4.17
CA VAL A 634 -41.88 -50.36 2.76
C VAL A 634 -41.67 -48.87 2.59
N ALA A 635 -42.50 -48.02 3.22
CA ALA A 635 -42.33 -46.56 3.20
C ALA A 635 -41.02 -46.11 3.86
N ALA A 636 -40.57 -46.83 4.90
CA ALA A 636 -39.29 -46.59 5.55
C ALA A 636 -38.07 -47.06 4.71
N GLY A 637 -38.30 -47.87 3.67
CA GLY A 637 -37.24 -48.50 2.88
C GLY A 637 -36.61 -49.72 3.56
N TRP A 638 -37.28 -50.28 4.57
CA TRP A 638 -36.83 -51.46 5.33
C TRP A 638 -37.28 -52.78 4.69
N ALA A 639 -38.31 -52.75 3.85
CA ALA A 639 -38.80 -53.90 3.13
C ALA A 639 -38.98 -53.59 1.63
N PRO A 640 -38.76 -54.55 0.73
CA PRO A 640 -38.97 -54.35 -0.70
C PRO A 640 -40.44 -54.21 -1.03
N GLN A 641 -40.76 -53.44 -2.08
CA GLN A 641 -42.14 -53.14 -2.49
C GLN A 641 -42.97 -54.39 -2.81
N GLN A 642 -42.36 -55.50 -3.28
CA GLN A 642 -43.09 -56.75 -3.53
C GLN A 642 -43.76 -57.35 -2.28
N ARG A 643 -43.20 -57.11 -1.08
CA ARG A 643 -43.80 -57.59 0.18
C ARG A 643 -45.20 -57.01 0.41
N LEU A 644 -45.42 -55.79 -0.07
CA LEU A 644 -46.71 -55.12 0.03
C LEU A 644 -47.80 -55.84 -0.76
N LEU A 645 -47.49 -56.37 -1.95
CA LEU A 645 -48.45 -57.11 -2.77
C LEU A 645 -48.89 -58.41 -2.08
N THR A 646 -47.94 -59.16 -1.52
CA THR A 646 -48.24 -60.41 -0.80
C THR A 646 -49.04 -60.13 0.47
N ALA A 647 -48.62 -59.13 1.27
CA ALA A 647 -49.32 -58.74 2.49
C ALA A 647 -50.74 -58.23 2.21
N ALA A 648 -50.93 -57.45 1.14
CA ALA A 648 -52.26 -56.95 0.75
C ALA A 648 -53.21 -58.08 0.34
N LEU A 649 -52.73 -59.12 -0.33
CA LEU A 649 -53.53 -60.30 -0.68
C LEU A 649 -54.00 -61.05 0.58
N GLU A 650 -53.13 -61.20 1.58
CA GLU A 650 -53.39 -61.97 2.80
C GLU A 650 -54.11 -61.19 3.89
N ALA A 651 -54.15 -59.87 3.78
CA ALA A 651 -54.78 -59.00 4.76
C ALA A 651 -56.31 -59.18 4.82
N ASN A 652 -56.84 -59.11 6.04
CA ASN A 652 -58.25 -58.84 6.27
C ASN A 652 -58.50 -57.35 5.98
N LEU A 653 -59.38 -57.08 5.03
CA LEU A 653 -59.70 -55.76 4.54
C LEU A 653 -61.18 -55.45 4.80
N ILE A 654 -61.49 -54.17 4.94
CA ILE A 654 -62.86 -53.67 5.02
C ILE A 654 -63.14 -52.92 3.73
N ALA A 655 -64.16 -53.32 3.00
CA ALA A 655 -64.63 -52.62 1.80
C ALA A 655 -66.04 -52.06 2.04
N GLU A 656 -66.42 -51.04 1.28
CA GLU A 656 -67.79 -50.51 1.31
C GLU A 656 -68.68 -51.25 0.29
N THR A 657 -69.94 -51.50 0.66
CA THR A 657 -70.96 -52.04 -0.25
C THR A 657 -71.92 -50.95 -0.75
N ASP A 658 -72.59 -51.21 -1.88
CA ASP A 658 -73.57 -50.30 -2.50
C ASP A 658 -74.95 -50.27 -1.79
N GLY A 659 -75.07 -50.90 -0.62
CA GLY A 659 -76.33 -51.05 0.12
C GLY A 659 -77.24 -52.19 -0.37
N GLN A 660 -76.92 -52.84 -1.50
CA GLN A 660 -77.57 -54.06 -2.00
C GLN A 660 -76.71 -55.32 -1.81
N GLY A 661 -75.53 -55.16 -1.19
CA GLY A 661 -74.58 -56.24 -0.92
C GLY A 661 -73.52 -56.44 -2.00
N ASN A 662 -73.44 -55.56 -3.03
CA ASN A 662 -72.35 -55.60 -4.00
C ASN A 662 -71.21 -54.66 -3.58
N LEU A 663 -70.00 -54.96 -4.02
CA LEU A 663 -68.81 -54.14 -3.79
C LEU A 663 -68.96 -52.76 -4.45
N ARG A 664 -68.71 -51.68 -3.70
CA ARG A 664 -68.72 -50.32 -4.23
C ARG A 664 -67.45 -50.06 -5.04
N MET A 665 -67.59 -49.85 -6.34
CA MET A 665 -66.48 -49.50 -7.23
C MET A 665 -66.50 -48.01 -7.59
N GLY A 666 -65.36 -47.35 -7.44
CA GLY A 666 -65.14 -45.99 -7.91
C GLY A 666 -64.56 -45.95 -9.32
N THR A 667 -64.69 -44.82 -10.01
CA THR A 667 -63.97 -44.54 -11.26
C THR A 667 -63.29 -43.19 -11.12
N THR A 668 -61.98 -43.14 -11.37
CA THR A 668 -61.21 -41.90 -11.35
C THR A 668 -61.62 -40.98 -12.50
N ALA A 669 -61.25 -39.70 -12.44
CA ALA A 669 -61.50 -38.75 -13.54
C ALA A 669 -60.91 -39.20 -14.90
N GLY A 670 -59.88 -40.06 -14.89
CA GLY A 670 -59.26 -40.67 -16.07
C GLY A 670 -59.91 -41.98 -16.53
N GLY A 671 -61.05 -42.39 -15.97
CA GLY A 671 -61.78 -43.59 -16.38
C GLY A 671 -61.26 -44.92 -15.78
N ARG A 672 -60.26 -44.88 -14.89
CA ARG A 672 -59.72 -46.07 -14.23
C ARG A 672 -60.62 -46.49 -13.07
N ARG A 673 -60.96 -47.78 -12.99
CA ARG A 673 -61.76 -48.33 -11.89
C ARG A 673 -60.90 -48.54 -10.66
N PHE A 674 -61.45 -48.28 -9.47
CA PHE A 674 -60.77 -48.56 -8.22
C PHE A 674 -61.73 -49.09 -7.15
N VAL A 675 -61.16 -49.83 -6.19
CA VAL A 675 -61.84 -50.26 -4.97
C VAL A 675 -61.11 -49.64 -3.79
N ALA A 676 -61.83 -48.91 -2.95
CA ALA A 676 -61.31 -48.39 -1.70
C ALA A 676 -61.51 -49.42 -0.58
N VAL A 677 -60.44 -49.69 0.16
CA VAL A 677 -60.44 -50.61 1.29
C VAL A 677 -59.68 -50.04 2.48
N TRP A 678 -59.99 -50.53 3.66
CA TRP A 678 -59.33 -50.15 4.91
C TRP A 678 -58.74 -51.39 5.58
N SER A 679 -57.51 -51.26 6.08
CA SER A 679 -56.77 -52.36 6.71
C SER A 679 -57.26 -52.68 8.13
N ALA A 680 -57.97 -51.75 8.78
CA ALA A 680 -58.51 -51.91 10.13
C ALA A 680 -59.79 -51.08 10.33
N PRO A 681 -60.68 -51.44 11.28
CA PRO A 681 -61.88 -50.66 11.59
C PRO A 681 -61.58 -49.19 11.95
N GLY A 682 -60.45 -48.92 12.60
CA GLY A 682 -60.05 -47.56 12.96
C GLY A 682 -59.64 -46.67 11.78
N HIS A 683 -59.39 -47.24 10.61
CA HIS A 683 -59.14 -46.47 9.37
C HIS A 683 -60.41 -46.15 8.60
N VAL A 684 -61.55 -46.76 8.94
CA VAL A 684 -62.82 -46.60 8.22
C VAL A 684 -63.43 -45.22 8.57
N PRO A 685 -63.64 -44.33 7.59
CA PRO A 685 -64.26 -43.03 7.81
C PRO A 685 -65.72 -43.17 8.24
N ALA A 686 -66.24 -42.17 8.97
CA ALA A 686 -67.62 -42.17 9.46
C ALA A 686 -68.67 -42.14 8.34
N GLU A 687 -68.29 -41.72 7.13
CA GLU A 687 -69.14 -41.64 5.96
C GLU A 687 -69.42 -42.99 5.29
N VAL A 688 -68.71 -44.06 5.69
CA VAL A 688 -68.89 -45.41 5.14
C VAL A 688 -70.15 -46.05 5.73
N VAL A 689 -71.19 -46.21 4.93
CA VAL A 689 -72.54 -46.56 5.42
C VAL A 689 -72.75 -48.07 5.57
N ALA A 690 -72.00 -48.90 4.84
CA ALA A 690 -72.18 -50.36 4.82
C ALA A 690 -70.85 -51.12 4.65
N PRO A 691 -70.01 -51.18 5.70
CA PRO A 691 -68.73 -51.89 5.66
C PRO A 691 -68.93 -53.41 5.62
N MET A 692 -68.10 -54.09 4.84
CA MET A 692 -68.05 -55.55 4.70
C MET A 692 -66.60 -56.03 4.84
N GLN A 693 -66.40 -57.14 5.57
CA GLN A 693 -65.10 -57.81 5.62
C GLN A 693 -64.85 -58.60 4.34
N THR A 694 -63.63 -58.53 3.83
CA THR A 694 -63.15 -59.21 2.63
C THR A 694 -61.65 -59.46 2.77
N THR A 695 -61.06 -60.23 1.87
CA THR A 695 -59.60 -60.38 1.77
C THR A 695 -59.09 -59.83 0.44
N GLY A 696 -57.80 -59.49 0.37
CA GLY A 696 -57.19 -59.06 -0.89
C GLY A 696 -57.26 -60.14 -1.98
N ARG A 697 -57.15 -61.44 -1.60
CA ARG A 697 -57.33 -62.58 -2.52
C ARG A 697 -58.72 -62.60 -3.16
N GLU A 698 -59.78 -62.32 -2.39
CA GLU A 698 -61.16 -62.25 -2.91
C GLU A 698 -61.36 -61.05 -3.84
N LEU A 699 -60.71 -59.92 -3.54
CA LEU A 699 -60.79 -58.72 -4.36
C LEU A 699 -59.96 -58.78 -5.66
N ALA A 700 -58.87 -59.57 -5.69
CA ALA A 700 -57.97 -59.64 -6.84
C ALA A 700 -58.69 -59.92 -8.17
N ALA A 701 -59.70 -60.79 -8.16
CA ALA A 701 -60.46 -61.17 -9.37
C ALA A 701 -61.26 -60.01 -9.99
N VAL A 702 -61.67 -59.02 -9.21
CA VAL A 702 -62.46 -57.86 -9.68
C VAL A 702 -61.61 -56.63 -10.00
N LEU A 703 -60.29 -56.72 -9.77
CA LEU A 703 -59.34 -55.61 -9.92
C LEU A 703 -58.59 -55.60 -11.26
N ALA A 704 -58.87 -56.52 -12.19
CA ALA A 704 -58.21 -56.55 -13.51
C ALA A 704 -58.36 -55.21 -14.26
N GLY A 705 -57.24 -54.60 -14.64
CA GLY A 705 -57.19 -53.25 -15.22
C GLY A 705 -57.58 -52.09 -14.28
N GLY A 706 -57.82 -52.37 -12.99
CA GLY A 706 -58.17 -51.43 -11.94
C GLY A 706 -57.07 -51.22 -10.89
N VAL A 707 -57.42 -50.56 -9.78
CA VAL A 707 -56.51 -50.24 -8.66
C VAL A 707 -57.18 -50.56 -7.33
N LEU A 708 -56.44 -51.17 -6.40
CA LEU A 708 -56.84 -51.27 -5.00
C LEU A 708 -56.25 -50.08 -4.23
N VAL A 709 -57.10 -49.26 -3.63
CA VAL A 709 -56.69 -48.11 -2.83
C VAL A 709 -56.87 -48.48 -1.36
N ILE A 710 -55.76 -48.69 -0.66
CA ILE A 710 -55.76 -49.05 0.77
C ILE A 710 -55.62 -47.76 1.59
N ASN A 711 -56.46 -47.62 2.61
CA ASN A 711 -56.52 -46.47 3.53
C ASN A 711 -56.52 -45.11 2.78
N PRO A 712 -57.47 -44.87 1.86
CA PRO A 712 -57.52 -43.64 1.07
C PRO A 712 -57.52 -42.39 1.95
N GLY A 713 -56.62 -41.45 1.66
CA GLY A 713 -56.50 -40.18 2.40
C GLY A 713 -55.84 -40.29 3.78
N GLY A 714 -55.45 -41.50 4.22
CA GLY A 714 -54.70 -41.71 5.46
C GLY A 714 -53.19 -41.48 5.28
N GLN A 715 -52.47 -41.26 6.39
CA GLN A 715 -50.99 -41.12 6.39
C GLN A 715 -50.27 -42.42 5.96
N LEU A 716 -50.93 -43.58 6.08
CA LEU A 716 -50.47 -44.89 5.60
C LEU A 716 -51.41 -45.42 4.50
N GLY A 717 -51.55 -44.65 3.43
CA GLY A 717 -52.31 -45.03 2.24
C GLY A 717 -51.41 -45.49 1.10
N VAL A 718 -51.91 -46.43 0.28
CA VAL A 718 -51.22 -46.85 -0.95
C VAL A 718 -52.21 -47.20 -2.05
N GLU A 719 -51.77 -47.02 -3.29
CA GLU A 719 -52.46 -47.51 -4.48
C GLU A 719 -51.69 -48.68 -5.08
N LEU A 720 -52.35 -49.84 -5.18
CA LEU A 720 -51.77 -51.05 -5.77
C LEU A 720 -52.47 -51.37 -7.09
N PRO A 721 -51.73 -51.49 -8.21
CA PRO A 721 -52.31 -51.95 -9.47
C PRO A 721 -52.92 -53.34 -9.31
N GLY A 722 -54.16 -53.50 -9.78
CA GLY A 722 -54.86 -54.78 -9.69
C GLY A 722 -54.17 -55.91 -10.46
N ASP A 723 -53.57 -55.58 -11.60
CA ASP A 723 -52.82 -56.55 -12.42
C ASP A 723 -51.58 -57.08 -11.69
N ASP A 724 -50.93 -56.27 -10.85
CA ASP A 724 -49.79 -56.68 -10.04
C ASP A 724 -50.22 -57.61 -8.88
N LEU A 725 -51.39 -57.34 -8.28
CA LEU A 725 -51.99 -58.22 -7.27
C LEU A 725 -52.40 -59.57 -7.89
N ILE A 726 -52.95 -59.56 -9.10
CA ILE A 726 -53.29 -60.79 -9.84
C ILE A 726 -52.02 -61.57 -10.20
N ALA A 727 -50.96 -60.90 -10.63
CA ALA A 727 -49.68 -61.53 -10.92
C ALA A 727 -49.08 -62.17 -9.65
N ALA A 728 -49.10 -61.44 -8.52
CA ALA A 728 -48.62 -61.93 -7.22
C ALA A 728 -49.46 -63.07 -6.65
N LEU A 729 -50.75 -63.18 -7.01
CA LEU A 729 -51.60 -64.32 -6.63
C LEU A 729 -51.18 -65.63 -7.31
N ASN A 730 -50.55 -65.53 -8.48
CA ASN A 730 -50.15 -66.67 -9.33
C ASN A 730 -48.64 -66.99 -9.26
N ALA A 731 -47.87 -66.16 -8.55
CA ALA A 731 -46.44 -66.34 -8.27
C ALA A 731 -46.26 -67.08 -6.93
#